data_AF-A0A928Q5Q6-F1
#
_entry.id   AF-A0A928Q5Q6-F1
#
_cell.length_a   1.000
_cell.length_b   1.000
_cell.length_c   1.000
_cell.angle_alpha   90.00
_cell.angle_beta   90.00
_cell.angle_gamma   90.00
#
_symmetry.space_group_name_H-M   'P 1'
#
loop_
_entity.id
_entity.type
_entity.pdbx_description
1 polymer ?
#
loop_
_entity_poly.entity_id
_entity_poly.type
_entity_poly.pdbx_seq_one_letter_code
_entity_poly.pdbx_strand_id
1 'polypeptide(L)'
;MRFKKIAALLTAACMLMPAGYAYTNYNSMTVSAAQIDWDPYFDNEDSWFGTSEATAFADEIIQYQLSDGGWRKEMTNTSVTGSWAKSTTDNEATTSQIHYLAKVYNQTGTEKYKTACLKGIDLLINGQYSNGGWPQVFDDAGTYHAHITYNDTAMVRVLEIMKAVSEKSGDFAFVDSSYASRAKTAMDKGIQCILDTQITINGKKTAWCQQHDENTLEPASARAYELPSISSSESVGIVNFLKSLDNKSNEVIRSINAAVTWMENATLYGIEVQSYTNSDGESDKKVVENPDASPLWARFYYLTDGVTPMFVSRESVAADNWDHIGAERRTGYSWYGTWPKKLIAAGLLAENPNEPDTPTEPDTPVFNEYPTNLFVGYSSVENNYNTVQEAVDAASKLNPSSESERIGIHIAPGTYREQIIVNTPYISFVNDNPDKEVKLTWYYGIGYKYYSMGSDGYYDAANAQSKSAKGEATRWGSAVGLKSNADYFRAEYITFENSFNRYVTAEEIADGVEPSGSQSITFDRTASSADVTSKTATERAAAIAVEGDYSEFFQCTFLGSQDTLYTGGANGYFKNCLIQGNTDYIFGNGNYVFQNCELSFGGYSAKAAGGYITAHKGTGGYLFYDCDVTANDSLTVNTGYFGRPWGAEANVAFVNTKLEYEDIIASAGWYKMSDNSPENANFKEYNTTVNGKAVNTSGRVSGTVLASDAGLTPTDYFDGWIPYYYNKDGTNTDTPDNPSSEITAVLDAGKITKGTYSSALHVNSVFSVIAGTDKTVTIADASVKTADNKYSVNGVIQLGGSGSTSYRSIKITAENMGELNVYMMSSNSATPRTVNLLDANGNIVNTVENVVGSALNSYTVKIPSAGTYYLTSASSGLNIYYAELSLSTDAPVINVFTGDINGDGKFNVFDYILIKRGVGQNKWNSGNPDYYADVTGDYTTDKNDVQMYADFLMGKDVKFAQKPKK
;
A
#
# COMPACT_ATOMS: atom_id res chain seq x y z
N MET A 1 -50.24 24.96 -14.76
CA MET A 1 -50.24 26.21 -15.57
C MET A 1 -49.16 26.05 -16.63
N ARG A 2 -49.52 25.75 -17.90
CA ARG A 2 -49.50 26.67 -19.08
C ARG A 2 -48.08 27.17 -19.42
N PHE A 3 -47.47 26.96 -20.60
CA PHE A 3 -47.95 26.55 -21.93
C PHE A 3 -46.78 26.10 -22.84
N LYS A 4 -47.07 25.17 -23.76
CA LYS A 4 -46.35 24.89 -25.03
C LYS A 4 -46.27 26.14 -25.94
N LYS A 5 -45.18 26.25 -26.72
CA LYS A 5 -45.08 26.65 -28.16
C LYS A 5 -43.90 27.59 -28.45
N ILE A 6 -42.92 27.12 -29.22
CA ILE A 6 -42.46 27.78 -30.45
C ILE A 6 -42.33 26.69 -31.52
N ALA A 7 -43.39 26.55 -32.32
CA ALA A 7 -43.40 25.87 -33.61
C ALA A 7 -44.41 26.67 -34.47
N ALA A 8 -43.91 27.55 -35.33
CA ALA A 8 -44.66 28.21 -36.39
C ALA A 8 -43.72 28.98 -37.34
N LEU A 9 -43.42 28.35 -38.48
CA LEU A 9 -43.14 28.87 -39.82
C LEU A 9 -42.78 27.59 -40.61
N LEU A 10 -43.64 26.98 -41.42
CA LEU A 10 -44.51 27.53 -42.45
C LEU A 10 -45.90 26.86 -42.46
N THR A 11 -46.91 27.62 -42.89
CA THR A 11 -48.20 27.10 -43.37
C THR A 11 -48.51 27.82 -44.69
N ALA A 12 -48.83 27.10 -45.77
CA ALA A 12 -49.96 27.40 -46.68
C ALA A 12 -50.00 26.50 -47.93
N ALA A 13 -51.24 26.16 -48.33
CA ALA A 13 -51.74 25.50 -49.55
C ALA A 13 -51.70 23.94 -49.53
N CYS A 14 -52.78 23.16 -49.70
CA CYS A 14 -54.19 23.34 -50.07
C CYS A 14 -54.99 22.13 -49.49
N MET A 15 -56.09 22.33 -48.76
CA MET A 15 -57.50 22.08 -49.14
C MET A 15 -57.89 20.68 -49.73
N LEU A 16 -58.89 20.06 -49.05
CA LEU A 16 -59.96 19.13 -49.48
C LEU A 16 -59.86 17.62 -49.08
N MET A 17 -61.03 17.11 -48.65
CA MET A 17 -61.44 15.83 -48.01
C MET A 17 -61.19 14.54 -48.86
N PRO A 18 -61.59 13.29 -48.46
CA PRO A 18 -62.26 12.78 -47.24
C PRO A 18 -61.65 11.49 -46.62
N ALA A 19 -62.25 11.07 -45.50
CA ALA A 19 -61.98 9.83 -44.78
C ALA A 19 -62.25 8.55 -45.58
N GLY A 20 -61.41 7.56 -45.34
CA GLY A 20 -61.65 6.14 -45.60
C GLY A 20 -60.76 5.55 -46.68
N TYR A 21 -59.64 4.94 -46.30
CA TYR A 21 -59.21 3.61 -46.78
C TYR A 21 -58.03 3.11 -45.93
N ALA A 22 -58.23 1.90 -45.39
CA ALA A 22 -57.28 0.90 -44.93
C ALA A 22 -55.85 1.29 -44.52
N TYR A 23 -55.54 0.96 -43.25
CA TYR A 23 -54.25 0.50 -42.78
C TYR A 23 -53.61 -0.48 -43.78
N THR A 24 -52.47 -0.11 -44.38
CA THR A 24 -51.35 -1.01 -44.69
C THR A 24 -50.16 -0.19 -45.19
N ASN A 25 -49.08 -0.19 -44.40
CA ASN A 25 -47.68 -0.39 -44.82
C ASN A 25 -46.73 0.05 -43.69
N TYR A 26 -46.71 -0.73 -42.60
CA TYR A 26 -45.49 -0.85 -41.80
C TYR A 26 -44.59 -1.82 -42.58
N ASN A 27 -43.71 -1.27 -43.42
CA ASN A 27 -42.63 -2.05 -44.02
C ASN A 27 -41.65 -2.42 -42.90
N SER A 28 -41.53 -3.73 -42.67
CA SER A 28 -40.38 -4.46 -42.15
C SER A 28 -39.19 -3.59 -41.70
N MET A 29 -39.05 -3.43 -40.38
CA MET A 29 -37.78 -3.01 -39.78
C MET A 29 -36.84 -4.21 -39.80
N THR A 30 -36.10 -4.35 -40.90
CA THR A 30 -34.85 -5.13 -40.90
C THR A 30 -33.82 -4.31 -40.13
N VAL A 31 -33.25 -4.87 -39.06
CA VAL A 31 -32.06 -4.31 -38.39
C VAL A 31 -30.97 -4.15 -39.45
N SER A 32 -30.68 -2.91 -39.84
CA SER A 32 -29.51 -2.62 -40.66
C SER A 32 -28.26 -2.82 -39.81
N ALA A 33 -27.12 -3.12 -40.44
CA ALA A 33 -25.81 -3.36 -39.83
C ALA A 33 -25.21 -2.13 -39.10
N ALA A 34 -25.98 -1.48 -38.24
CA ALA A 34 -25.63 -0.29 -37.48
C ALA A 34 -25.97 -0.49 -36.00
N GLN A 35 -25.27 0.24 -35.14
CA GLN A 35 -25.52 0.29 -33.70
C GLN A 35 -27.01 0.57 -33.40
N ILE A 36 -27.54 -0.13 -32.40
CA ILE A 36 -28.94 -0.02 -31.98
C ILE A 36 -29.09 1.19 -31.08
N ASP A 37 -30.05 2.04 -31.41
CA ASP A 37 -30.57 3.07 -30.51
C ASP A 37 -31.63 2.42 -29.61
N TRP A 38 -31.32 2.30 -28.32
CA TRP A 38 -32.17 1.59 -27.36
C TRP A 38 -33.27 2.47 -26.75
N ASP A 39 -33.12 3.81 -26.80
CA ASP A 39 -34.05 4.75 -26.17
C ASP A 39 -35.51 4.55 -26.63
N PRO A 40 -35.82 4.41 -27.93
CA PRO A 40 -37.21 4.22 -28.39
C PRO A 40 -37.86 2.93 -27.87
N TYR A 41 -37.06 1.93 -27.49
CA TYR A 41 -37.54 0.67 -26.94
C TYR A 41 -37.83 0.82 -25.44
N PHE A 42 -36.89 1.40 -24.68
CA PHE A 42 -37.03 1.57 -23.23
C PHE A 42 -37.97 2.70 -22.81
N ASP A 43 -38.31 3.61 -23.72
CA ASP A 43 -39.36 4.63 -23.53
C ASP A 43 -40.79 4.06 -23.47
N ASN A 44 -40.99 2.77 -23.81
CA ASN A 44 -42.29 2.13 -23.72
C ASN A 44 -42.67 1.75 -22.28
N GLU A 45 -43.96 1.81 -21.99
CA GLU A 45 -44.54 1.30 -20.73
C GLU A 45 -44.29 -0.21 -20.58
N ASP A 46 -44.14 -0.70 -19.35
CA ASP A 46 -43.80 -2.12 -19.08
C ASP A 46 -44.74 -3.12 -19.79
N SER A 47 -46.03 -2.80 -19.93
CA SER A 47 -47.01 -3.67 -20.62
C SER A 47 -46.71 -3.90 -22.11
N TRP A 48 -45.98 -2.99 -22.77
CA TRP A 48 -45.58 -3.13 -24.17
C TRP A 48 -44.63 -4.32 -24.37
N PHE A 49 -43.81 -4.64 -23.38
CA PHE A 49 -42.87 -5.76 -23.44
C PHE A 49 -43.55 -7.15 -23.47
N GLY A 50 -44.87 -7.22 -23.24
CA GLY A 50 -45.68 -8.42 -23.44
C GLY A 50 -46.27 -8.58 -24.84
N THR A 51 -46.07 -7.61 -25.74
CA THR A 51 -46.66 -7.60 -27.09
C THR A 51 -45.91 -8.52 -28.06
N SER A 52 -46.59 -8.91 -29.16
CA SER A 52 -45.96 -9.69 -30.23
C SER A 52 -44.77 -8.98 -30.86
N GLU A 53 -44.81 -7.65 -30.96
CA GLU A 53 -43.69 -6.84 -31.46
C GLU A 53 -42.47 -6.95 -30.53
N ALA A 54 -42.65 -6.72 -29.24
CA ALA A 54 -41.56 -6.78 -28.27
C ALA A 54 -40.94 -8.19 -28.18
N THR A 55 -41.77 -9.23 -28.20
CA THR A 55 -41.30 -10.63 -28.19
C THR A 55 -40.60 -11.04 -29.48
N ALA A 56 -40.99 -10.51 -30.64
CA ALA A 56 -40.30 -10.77 -31.90
C ALA A 56 -38.89 -10.16 -31.89
N PHE A 57 -38.73 -8.96 -31.33
CA PHE A 57 -37.41 -8.35 -31.18
C PHE A 57 -36.54 -9.07 -30.13
N ALA A 58 -37.14 -9.57 -29.03
CA ALA A 58 -36.42 -10.42 -28.07
C ALA A 58 -35.91 -11.72 -28.72
N ASP A 59 -36.69 -12.30 -29.63
CA ASP A 59 -36.28 -13.48 -30.40
C ASP A 59 -35.16 -13.18 -31.39
N GLU A 60 -35.08 -11.96 -31.91
CA GLU A 60 -33.95 -11.49 -32.71
C GLU A 60 -32.70 -11.29 -31.84
N ILE A 61 -32.83 -10.64 -30.67
CA ILE A 61 -31.72 -10.46 -29.71
C ILE A 61 -31.08 -11.82 -29.36
N ILE A 62 -31.89 -12.85 -29.07
CA ILE A 62 -31.37 -14.18 -28.72
C ILE A 62 -30.58 -14.81 -29.87
N GLN A 63 -30.97 -14.58 -31.13
CA GLN A 63 -30.26 -15.14 -32.29
C GLN A 63 -28.82 -14.63 -32.40
N TYR A 64 -28.55 -13.44 -31.87
CA TYR A 64 -27.22 -12.81 -31.88
C TYR A 64 -26.41 -13.01 -30.59
N GLN A 65 -26.95 -13.73 -29.60
CA GLN A 65 -26.22 -14.03 -28.37
C GLN A 65 -25.06 -15.00 -28.66
N LEU A 66 -23.86 -14.63 -28.26
CA LEU A 66 -22.66 -15.45 -28.41
C LEU A 66 -22.62 -16.61 -27.40
N SER A 67 -21.74 -17.58 -27.63
CA SER A 67 -21.66 -18.80 -26.81
C SER A 67 -21.22 -18.55 -25.37
N ASP A 68 -20.51 -17.45 -25.13
CA ASP A 68 -20.09 -16.95 -23.82
C ASP A 68 -21.23 -16.25 -23.06
N GLY A 69 -22.36 -15.98 -23.74
CA GLY A 69 -23.55 -15.34 -23.18
C GLY A 69 -23.70 -13.85 -23.51
N GLY A 70 -22.71 -13.22 -24.14
CA GLY A 70 -22.75 -11.78 -24.44
C GLY A 70 -23.20 -11.45 -25.86
N TRP A 71 -23.07 -10.17 -26.19
CA TRP A 71 -23.39 -9.63 -27.52
C TRP A 71 -22.25 -8.78 -28.05
N ARG A 72 -22.15 -8.77 -29.38
CA ARG A 72 -21.31 -7.83 -30.12
C ARG A 72 -21.96 -6.46 -30.13
N LYS A 73 -21.15 -5.44 -30.42
CA LYS A 73 -21.60 -4.06 -30.65
C LYS A 73 -22.71 -3.96 -31.70
N GLU A 74 -22.60 -4.75 -32.76
CA GLU A 74 -23.60 -4.82 -33.84
C GLU A 74 -24.26 -6.20 -33.87
N MET A 75 -25.59 -6.24 -33.87
CA MET A 75 -26.38 -7.47 -34.03
C MET A 75 -26.53 -7.81 -35.52
N THR A 76 -25.44 -8.25 -36.16
CA THR A 76 -25.37 -8.50 -37.61
C THR A 76 -24.92 -9.92 -37.97
N ASN A 77 -25.43 -10.43 -39.09
CA ASN A 77 -25.03 -11.71 -39.69
C ASN A 77 -23.80 -11.60 -40.60
N THR A 78 -23.26 -10.40 -40.81
CA THR A 78 -21.99 -10.22 -41.55
C THR A 78 -20.81 -10.70 -40.73
N SER A 79 -19.81 -11.30 -41.38
CA SER A 79 -18.57 -11.72 -40.71
C SER A 79 -17.86 -10.51 -40.08
N VAL A 80 -17.83 -10.45 -38.75
CA VAL A 80 -17.03 -9.51 -37.97
C VAL A 80 -15.76 -10.23 -37.51
N THR A 81 -14.60 -9.57 -37.58
CA THR A 81 -13.29 -10.13 -37.20
C THR A 81 -12.59 -9.26 -36.17
N GLY A 82 -11.61 -9.81 -35.46
CA GLY A 82 -10.85 -9.09 -34.43
C GLY A 82 -11.65 -8.89 -33.14
N SER A 83 -11.31 -7.85 -32.37
CA SER A 83 -11.94 -7.52 -31.08
C SER A 83 -13.46 -7.43 -31.17
N TRP A 84 -13.98 -6.79 -32.23
CA TRP A 84 -15.42 -6.58 -32.42
C TRP A 84 -16.22 -7.85 -32.75
N ALA A 85 -15.54 -8.98 -32.98
CA ALA A 85 -16.21 -10.28 -33.13
C ALA A 85 -16.62 -10.91 -31.78
N LYS A 86 -16.11 -10.36 -30.66
CA LYS A 86 -16.29 -10.85 -29.30
C LYS A 86 -17.38 -10.07 -28.57
N SER A 87 -17.79 -10.57 -27.41
CA SER A 87 -18.72 -9.87 -26.53
C SER A 87 -18.11 -8.58 -26.00
N THR A 88 -18.93 -7.53 -25.86
CA THR A 88 -18.46 -6.21 -25.43
C THR A 88 -19.53 -5.50 -24.60
N THR A 89 -19.07 -4.55 -23.78
CA THR A 89 -19.88 -3.57 -23.05
C THR A 89 -19.87 -2.19 -23.71
N ASP A 90 -19.10 -2.01 -24.79
CA ASP A 90 -19.04 -0.78 -25.57
C ASP A 90 -20.41 -0.45 -26.18
N ASN A 91 -20.76 0.84 -26.17
CA ASN A 91 -22.00 1.34 -26.77
C ASN A 91 -23.26 0.55 -26.36
N GLU A 92 -23.36 0.26 -25.06
CA GLU A 92 -24.49 -0.39 -24.41
C GLU A 92 -24.71 -1.87 -24.79
N ALA A 93 -23.81 -2.45 -25.59
CA ALA A 93 -23.86 -3.85 -25.92
C ALA A 93 -23.80 -4.72 -24.66
N THR A 94 -24.45 -5.88 -24.73
CA THR A 94 -24.66 -6.82 -23.62
C THR A 94 -25.60 -6.27 -22.53
N THR A 95 -25.36 -5.07 -22.00
CA THR A 95 -26.14 -4.48 -20.91
C THR A 95 -27.60 -4.19 -21.29
N SER A 96 -27.84 -3.54 -22.44
CA SER A 96 -29.20 -3.25 -22.91
C SER A 96 -29.96 -4.50 -23.31
N GLN A 97 -29.30 -5.50 -23.91
CA GLN A 97 -29.92 -6.80 -24.21
C GLN A 97 -30.36 -7.53 -22.94
N ILE A 98 -29.55 -7.51 -21.88
CA ILE A 98 -29.91 -8.11 -20.58
C ILE A 98 -31.18 -7.46 -20.03
N HIS A 99 -31.25 -6.12 -19.99
CA HIS A 99 -32.44 -5.39 -19.53
C HIS A 99 -33.67 -5.70 -20.39
N TYR A 100 -33.53 -5.66 -21.72
CA TYR A 100 -34.64 -5.91 -22.63
C TYR A 100 -35.23 -7.32 -22.44
N LEU A 101 -34.36 -8.35 -22.36
CA LEU A 101 -34.78 -9.72 -22.14
C LEU A 101 -35.44 -9.92 -20.76
N ALA A 102 -34.93 -9.26 -19.73
CA ALA A 102 -35.53 -9.28 -18.39
C ALA A 102 -36.95 -8.67 -18.39
N LYS A 103 -37.14 -7.51 -19.05
CA LYS A 103 -38.46 -6.86 -19.19
C LYS A 103 -39.46 -7.75 -19.92
N VAL A 104 -39.06 -8.36 -21.04
CA VAL A 104 -39.94 -9.28 -21.79
C VAL A 104 -40.26 -10.53 -20.97
N TYR A 105 -39.31 -11.07 -20.20
CA TYR A 105 -39.59 -12.19 -19.30
C TYR A 105 -40.62 -11.82 -18.24
N ASN A 106 -40.48 -10.66 -17.60
CA ASN A 106 -41.41 -10.22 -16.55
C ASN A 106 -42.86 -10.10 -17.04
N GLN A 107 -43.08 -9.74 -18.30
CA GLN A 107 -44.43 -9.65 -18.88
C GLN A 107 -44.98 -10.98 -19.41
N THR A 108 -44.10 -11.89 -19.84
CA THR A 108 -44.52 -13.09 -20.58
C THR A 108 -44.36 -14.40 -19.82
N GLY A 109 -43.47 -14.45 -18.82
CA GLY A 109 -43.07 -15.69 -18.15
C GLY A 109 -42.36 -16.71 -19.05
N THR A 110 -41.91 -16.31 -20.25
CA THR A 110 -41.34 -17.26 -21.23
C THR A 110 -39.87 -17.54 -20.91
N GLU A 111 -39.57 -18.78 -20.49
CA GLU A 111 -38.26 -19.18 -19.96
C GLU A 111 -37.05 -18.97 -20.88
N LYS A 112 -37.24 -18.94 -22.21
CA LYS A 112 -36.11 -18.68 -23.14
C LYS A 112 -35.49 -17.29 -22.93
N TYR A 113 -36.30 -16.28 -22.62
CA TYR A 113 -35.82 -14.91 -22.38
C TYR A 113 -35.07 -14.82 -21.06
N LYS A 114 -35.58 -15.45 -20.00
CA LYS A 114 -34.87 -15.59 -18.72
C LYS A 114 -33.54 -16.31 -18.90
N THR A 115 -33.53 -17.43 -19.62
CA THR A 115 -32.30 -18.20 -19.86
C THR A 115 -31.24 -17.36 -20.59
N ALA A 116 -31.62 -16.63 -21.63
CA ALA A 116 -30.70 -15.76 -22.35
C ALA A 116 -30.23 -14.57 -21.49
N CYS A 117 -31.12 -13.94 -20.72
CA CYS A 117 -30.77 -12.89 -19.77
C CYS A 117 -29.73 -13.37 -18.74
N LEU A 118 -29.96 -14.54 -18.13
CA LEU A 118 -29.06 -15.09 -17.11
C LEU A 118 -27.67 -15.44 -17.68
N LYS A 119 -27.60 -15.91 -18.93
CA LYS A 119 -26.31 -16.10 -19.62
C LYS A 119 -25.53 -14.80 -19.80
N GLY A 120 -26.21 -13.71 -20.12
CA GLY A 120 -25.58 -12.39 -20.18
C GLY A 120 -25.04 -11.94 -18.82
N ILE A 121 -25.82 -12.15 -17.75
CA ILE A 121 -25.38 -11.88 -16.38
C ILE A 121 -24.17 -12.76 -15.99
N ASP A 122 -24.16 -14.03 -16.38
CA ASP A 122 -23.03 -14.93 -16.14
C ASP A 122 -21.77 -14.48 -16.87
N LEU A 123 -21.86 -13.96 -18.11
CA LEU A 123 -20.72 -13.36 -18.79
C LEU A 123 -20.15 -12.21 -17.97
N LEU A 124 -21.00 -11.28 -17.51
CA LEU A 124 -20.55 -10.13 -16.74
C LEU A 124 -19.87 -10.58 -15.43
N ILE A 125 -20.47 -11.51 -14.68
CA ILE A 125 -19.87 -12.01 -13.43
C ILE A 125 -18.54 -12.73 -13.67
N ASN A 126 -18.49 -13.60 -14.68
CA ASN A 126 -17.32 -14.45 -14.92
C ASN A 126 -16.19 -13.73 -15.67
N GLY A 127 -16.52 -12.66 -16.40
CA GLY A 127 -15.57 -11.83 -17.14
C GLY A 127 -15.02 -10.65 -16.33
N GLN A 128 -15.33 -10.56 -15.04
CA GLN A 128 -14.72 -9.59 -14.12
C GLN A 128 -13.28 -9.99 -13.80
N TYR A 129 -12.36 -9.03 -13.80
CA TYR A 129 -10.98 -9.24 -13.36
C TYR A 129 -10.89 -9.51 -11.85
N SER A 130 -9.77 -10.10 -11.41
CA SER A 130 -9.56 -10.39 -9.98
C SER A 130 -9.58 -9.13 -9.11
N ASN A 131 -9.06 -8.02 -9.64
CA ASN A 131 -9.10 -6.68 -9.02
C ASN A 131 -10.46 -5.98 -9.13
N GLY A 132 -11.48 -6.63 -9.68
CA GLY A 132 -12.85 -6.13 -9.75
C GLY A 132 -13.20 -5.29 -10.98
N GLY A 133 -12.25 -4.98 -11.85
CA GLY A 133 -12.50 -4.23 -13.08
C GLY A 133 -13.19 -5.06 -14.18
N TRP A 134 -13.72 -4.37 -15.20
CA TRP A 134 -14.28 -5.01 -16.40
C TRP A 134 -13.64 -4.49 -17.69
N PRO A 135 -13.36 -5.39 -18.65
CA PRO A 135 -12.89 -4.99 -19.96
C PRO A 135 -13.99 -4.32 -20.78
N GLN A 136 -13.59 -3.57 -21.80
CA GLN A 136 -14.49 -3.13 -22.86
C GLN A 136 -14.93 -4.32 -23.73
N VAL A 137 -13.99 -5.20 -24.07
CA VAL A 137 -14.23 -6.39 -24.89
C VAL A 137 -13.70 -7.61 -24.14
N PHE A 138 -14.57 -8.59 -23.91
CA PHE A 138 -14.21 -9.80 -23.19
C PHE A 138 -13.20 -10.64 -24.00
N ASP A 139 -12.26 -11.27 -23.30
CA ASP A 139 -11.21 -12.13 -23.86
C ASP A 139 -10.31 -11.46 -24.91
N ASP A 140 -10.01 -10.16 -24.79
CA ASP A 140 -9.24 -9.38 -25.78
C ASP A 140 -7.87 -8.84 -25.31
N ALA A 141 -7.13 -9.69 -24.58
CA ALA A 141 -5.82 -9.37 -24.01
C ALA A 141 -4.82 -8.78 -25.03
N GLY A 142 -4.00 -7.84 -24.58
CA GLY A 142 -2.95 -7.19 -25.38
C GLY A 142 -3.42 -6.04 -26.26
N THR A 143 -4.67 -5.59 -26.11
CA THR A 143 -5.20 -4.37 -26.72
C THR A 143 -5.81 -3.47 -25.64
N TYR A 144 -6.04 -2.19 -25.94
CA TYR A 144 -6.72 -1.30 -25.00
C TYR A 144 -8.15 -1.74 -24.66
N HIS A 145 -8.73 -2.67 -25.41
CA HIS A 145 -10.05 -3.21 -25.12
C HIS A 145 -10.07 -4.13 -23.88
N ALA A 146 -8.91 -4.59 -23.43
CA ALA A 146 -8.76 -5.34 -22.17
C ALA A 146 -8.69 -4.44 -20.93
N HIS A 147 -8.45 -3.14 -21.08
CA HIS A 147 -8.36 -2.23 -19.95
C HIS A 147 -9.69 -2.16 -19.17
N ILE A 148 -9.58 -1.83 -17.89
CA ILE A 148 -10.73 -1.49 -17.04
C ILE A 148 -11.39 -0.26 -17.66
N THR A 149 -12.61 -0.41 -18.16
CA THR A 149 -13.20 0.58 -19.07
C THR A 149 -14.39 1.31 -18.45
N TYR A 150 -14.16 2.57 -18.07
CA TYR A 150 -15.23 3.51 -17.69
C TYR A 150 -15.80 4.27 -18.89
N ASN A 151 -15.05 4.36 -19.99
CA ASN A 151 -15.46 5.02 -21.22
C ASN A 151 -16.89 4.65 -21.64
N ASP A 152 -17.67 5.67 -22.02
CA ASP A 152 -19.06 5.55 -22.43
C ASP A 152 -19.93 4.81 -21.40
N THR A 153 -19.60 4.99 -20.11
CA THR A 153 -20.27 4.36 -18.95
C THR A 153 -20.26 2.83 -18.93
N ALA A 154 -19.36 2.17 -19.68
CA ALA A 154 -19.37 0.72 -19.88
C ALA A 154 -19.37 -0.07 -18.56
N MET A 155 -18.35 0.09 -17.72
CA MET A 155 -18.31 -0.57 -16.40
C MET A 155 -19.41 -0.07 -15.45
N VAL A 156 -19.83 1.19 -15.55
CA VAL A 156 -20.89 1.75 -14.70
C VAL A 156 -22.23 1.04 -14.95
N ARG A 157 -22.60 0.78 -16.20
CA ARG A 157 -23.82 0.03 -16.54
C ARG A 157 -23.77 -1.42 -16.09
N VAL A 158 -22.59 -2.05 -16.15
CA VAL A 158 -22.38 -3.39 -15.59
C VAL A 158 -22.65 -3.38 -14.08
N LEU A 159 -22.12 -2.38 -13.37
CA LEU A 159 -22.32 -2.21 -11.93
C LEU A 159 -23.79 -1.93 -11.57
N GLU A 160 -24.52 -1.17 -12.38
CA GLU A 160 -25.97 -0.96 -12.21
C GLU A 160 -26.76 -2.26 -12.33
N ILE A 161 -26.41 -3.13 -13.29
CA ILE A 161 -26.98 -4.48 -13.40
C ILE A 161 -26.61 -5.32 -12.17
N MET A 162 -25.34 -5.32 -11.74
CA MET A 162 -24.91 -6.08 -10.55
C MET A 162 -25.66 -5.63 -9.30
N LYS A 163 -25.86 -4.33 -9.11
CA LYS A 163 -26.67 -3.77 -8.03
C LYS A 163 -28.10 -4.29 -8.08
N ALA A 164 -28.79 -4.13 -9.20
CA ALA A 164 -30.18 -4.53 -9.33
C ALA A 164 -30.39 -6.07 -9.19
N VAL A 165 -29.46 -6.88 -9.71
CA VAL A 165 -29.47 -8.34 -9.52
C VAL A 165 -29.20 -8.71 -8.06
N SER A 166 -28.25 -8.06 -7.40
CA SER A 166 -27.92 -8.32 -5.99
C SER A 166 -29.07 -8.00 -5.03
N GLU A 167 -29.80 -6.93 -5.32
CA GLU A 167 -30.97 -6.47 -4.55
C GLU A 167 -32.26 -7.19 -4.96
N LYS A 168 -32.21 -7.99 -6.03
CA LYS A 168 -33.39 -8.59 -6.67
C LYS A 168 -34.48 -7.54 -6.93
N SER A 169 -34.06 -6.42 -7.52
CA SER A 169 -34.89 -5.25 -7.72
C SER A 169 -35.09 -4.95 -9.22
N GLY A 170 -36.06 -4.07 -9.51
CA GLY A 170 -36.38 -3.66 -10.88
C GLY A 170 -36.69 -4.84 -11.81
N ASP A 171 -36.06 -4.86 -12.97
CA ASP A 171 -36.25 -5.90 -14.00
C ASP A 171 -35.77 -7.29 -13.53
N PHE A 172 -34.94 -7.36 -12.48
CA PHE A 172 -34.29 -8.60 -12.03
C PHE A 172 -34.91 -9.21 -10.78
N ALA A 173 -36.12 -8.81 -10.39
CA ALA A 173 -36.81 -9.36 -9.22
C ALA A 173 -37.01 -10.90 -9.25
N PHE A 174 -36.96 -11.50 -10.45
CA PHE A 174 -37.13 -12.94 -10.65
C PHE A 174 -35.89 -13.79 -10.35
N VAL A 175 -34.70 -13.19 -10.18
CA VAL A 175 -33.46 -13.96 -9.99
C VAL A 175 -33.45 -14.70 -8.66
N ASP A 176 -32.76 -15.83 -8.61
CA ASP A 176 -32.60 -16.57 -7.36
C ASP A 176 -31.51 -15.95 -6.46
N SER A 177 -31.44 -16.43 -5.22
CA SER A 177 -30.46 -15.92 -4.26
C SER A 177 -29.01 -16.26 -4.62
N SER A 178 -28.77 -17.26 -5.48
CA SER A 178 -27.41 -17.60 -5.92
C SER A 178 -26.85 -16.52 -6.85
N TYR A 179 -27.65 -16.07 -7.83
CA TYR A 179 -27.30 -14.93 -8.66
C TYR A 179 -27.20 -13.65 -7.85
N ALA A 180 -28.11 -13.42 -6.91
CA ALA A 180 -28.06 -12.24 -6.05
C ALA A 180 -26.75 -12.16 -5.25
N SER A 181 -26.32 -13.27 -4.62
CA SER A 181 -25.05 -13.33 -3.88
C SER A 181 -23.83 -13.13 -4.78
N ARG A 182 -23.78 -13.80 -5.94
CA ARG A 182 -22.65 -13.64 -6.89
C ARG A 182 -22.55 -12.22 -7.43
N ALA A 183 -23.70 -11.61 -7.75
CA ALA A 183 -23.76 -10.22 -8.21
C ALA A 183 -23.36 -9.24 -7.10
N LYS A 184 -23.72 -9.51 -5.83
CA LYS A 184 -23.25 -8.70 -4.69
C LYS A 184 -21.74 -8.74 -4.58
N THR A 185 -21.13 -9.93 -4.64
CA THR A 185 -19.67 -10.08 -4.63
C THR A 185 -19.01 -9.35 -5.81
N ALA A 186 -19.57 -9.47 -7.01
CA ALA A 186 -19.04 -8.77 -8.18
C ALA A 186 -19.18 -7.25 -8.05
N MET A 187 -20.31 -6.76 -7.55
CA MET A 187 -20.54 -5.34 -7.27
C MET A 187 -19.54 -4.80 -6.26
N ASP A 188 -19.31 -5.50 -5.14
CA ASP A 188 -18.39 -5.07 -4.09
C ASP A 188 -16.95 -4.96 -4.62
N LYS A 189 -16.49 -5.96 -5.38
CA LYS A 189 -15.19 -5.90 -6.07
C LYS A 189 -15.10 -4.75 -7.06
N GLY A 190 -16.18 -4.49 -7.80
CA GLY A 190 -16.20 -3.39 -8.76
C GLY A 190 -16.22 -2.01 -8.12
N ILE A 191 -16.86 -1.85 -6.95
CA ILE A 191 -16.75 -0.65 -6.11
C ILE A 191 -15.31 -0.50 -5.64
N GLN A 192 -14.67 -1.57 -5.18
CA GLN A 192 -13.27 -1.53 -4.76
C GLN A 192 -12.34 -1.11 -5.89
N CYS A 193 -12.53 -1.67 -7.09
CA CYS A 193 -11.80 -1.27 -8.29
C CYS A 193 -11.94 0.23 -8.59
N ILE A 194 -13.14 0.80 -8.44
CA ILE A 194 -13.34 2.25 -8.55
C ILE A 194 -12.50 3.00 -7.50
N LEU A 195 -12.48 2.56 -6.25
CA LEU A 195 -11.73 3.24 -5.19
C LEU A 195 -10.21 3.19 -5.43
N ASP A 196 -9.71 2.05 -5.88
CA ASP A 196 -8.29 1.78 -6.15
C ASP A 196 -7.78 2.49 -7.42
N THR A 197 -8.64 2.65 -8.44
CA THR A 197 -8.29 3.38 -9.67
C THR A 197 -8.47 4.89 -9.54
N GLN A 198 -8.94 5.41 -8.40
CA GLN A 198 -9.10 6.85 -8.22
C GLN A 198 -7.75 7.57 -8.19
N ILE A 199 -7.54 8.48 -9.15
CA ILE A 199 -6.27 9.14 -9.40
C ILE A 199 -5.92 10.05 -8.22
N THR A 200 -4.67 9.95 -7.74
CA THR A 200 -4.14 10.78 -6.66
C THR A 200 -3.07 11.72 -7.20
N ILE A 201 -3.28 13.03 -7.03
CA ILE A 201 -2.32 14.07 -7.41
C ILE A 201 -1.86 14.79 -6.14
N ASN A 202 -0.55 14.83 -5.88
CA ASN A 202 0.03 15.47 -4.69
C ASN A 202 -0.65 15.04 -3.37
N GLY A 203 -0.87 13.73 -3.21
CA GLY A 203 -1.53 13.15 -2.03
C GLY A 203 -3.04 13.39 -1.94
N LYS A 204 -3.67 14.03 -2.93
CA LYS A 204 -5.12 14.30 -2.96
C LYS A 204 -5.81 13.44 -4.00
N LYS A 205 -6.83 12.68 -3.59
CA LYS A 205 -7.71 11.97 -4.51
C LYS A 205 -8.45 12.97 -5.40
N THR A 206 -8.61 12.60 -6.67
CA THR A 206 -9.25 13.42 -7.70
C THR A 206 -10.43 12.64 -8.30
N ALA A 207 -10.39 12.31 -9.59
CA ALA A 207 -11.39 11.52 -10.28
C ALA A 207 -10.72 10.36 -11.04
N TRP A 208 -11.27 9.92 -12.17
CA TRP A 208 -10.84 8.71 -12.88
C TRP A 208 -10.45 8.99 -14.33
N CYS A 209 -9.63 8.11 -14.89
CA CYS A 209 -9.38 8.07 -16.34
C CYS A 209 -10.57 7.42 -17.06
N GLN A 210 -10.64 7.58 -18.39
CA GLN A 210 -11.60 6.82 -19.20
C GLN A 210 -11.33 5.30 -19.12
N GLN A 211 -10.07 4.93 -18.98
CA GLN A 211 -9.66 3.55 -18.80
C GLN A 211 -8.40 3.45 -17.95
N HIS A 212 -8.27 2.33 -17.26
CA HIS A 212 -7.14 1.99 -16.41
C HIS A 212 -6.57 0.63 -16.83
N ASP A 213 -5.26 0.47 -16.74
CA ASP A 213 -4.61 -0.82 -17.01
C ASP A 213 -5.17 -1.90 -16.08
N GLU A 214 -5.52 -3.04 -16.64
CA GLU A 214 -6.17 -4.13 -15.92
C GLU A 214 -5.26 -4.87 -14.94
N ASN A 215 -3.96 -4.59 -14.95
CA ASN A 215 -2.98 -5.18 -14.03
C ASN A 215 -2.42 -4.14 -13.06
N THR A 216 -2.03 -2.96 -13.55
CA THR A 216 -1.39 -1.92 -12.72
C THR A 216 -2.38 -0.95 -12.07
N LEU A 217 -3.63 -0.90 -12.54
CA LEU A 217 -4.66 0.07 -12.15
C LEU A 217 -4.34 1.53 -12.52
N GLU A 218 -3.21 1.79 -13.18
CA GLU A 218 -2.81 3.13 -13.60
C GLU A 218 -3.67 3.63 -14.76
N PRO A 219 -3.88 4.95 -14.91
CA PRO A 219 -4.51 5.53 -16.10
C PRO A 219 -3.85 5.03 -17.39
N ALA A 220 -4.64 4.52 -18.33
CA ALA A 220 -4.15 3.94 -19.58
C ALA A 220 -4.65 4.69 -20.83
N SER A 221 -3.93 4.53 -21.94
CA SER A 221 -4.38 5.06 -23.24
C SER A 221 -5.48 4.19 -23.85
N ALA A 222 -6.33 4.77 -24.68
CA ALA A 222 -7.21 4.03 -25.58
C ALA A 222 -6.86 4.31 -27.04
N ARG A 223 -7.72 5.03 -27.76
CA ARG A 223 -7.44 5.49 -29.12
C ARG A 223 -6.31 6.52 -29.08
N ALA A 224 -5.67 6.78 -30.23
CA ALA A 224 -4.53 7.70 -30.35
C ALA A 224 -4.77 9.10 -29.76
N TYR A 225 -6.02 9.53 -29.64
CA TYR A 225 -6.43 10.83 -29.10
C TYR A 225 -7.06 10.74 -27.69
N GLU A 226 -6.88 9.61 -26.99
CA GLU A 226 -7.39 9.34 -25.64
C GLU A 226 -6.24 8.84 -24.77
N LEU A 227 -5.39 9.77 -24.35
CA LEU A 227 -4.19 9.51 -23.55
C LEU A 227 -4.54 9.40 -22.05
N PRO A 228 -3.63 8.84 -21.22
CA PRO A 228 -3.81 8.76 -19.78
C PRO A 228 -4.07 10.15 -19.20
N SER A 229 -5.21 10.32 -18.55
CA SER A 229 -5.69 11.63 -18.10
C SER A 229 -6.80 11.49 -17.07
N ILE A 230 -7.11 12.57 -16.37
CA ILE A 230 -8.36 12.63 -15.60
C ILE A 230 -9.50 12.98 -16.55
N SER A 231 -10.54 12.16 -16.59
CA SER A 231 -11.71 12.35 -17.44
C SER A 231 -12.88 12.95 -16.66
N SER A 232 -13.29 14.17 -17.02
CA SER A 232 -14.44 14.81 -16.37
C SER A 232 -15.78 14.17 -16.78
N SER A 233 -15.90 13.68 -18.01
CA SER A 233 -17.16 13.12 -18.53
C SER A 233 -17.48 11.78 -17.86
N GLU A 234 -16.53 10.85 -17.87
CA GLU A 234 -16.77 9.48 -17.37
C GLU A 234 -16.89 9.45 -15.85
N SER A 235 -16.13 10.31 -15.16
CA SER A 235 -16.17 10.42 -13.69
C SER A 235 -17.55 10.80 -13.16
N VAL A 236 -18.38 11.50 -13.94
CA VAL A 236 -19.76 11.82 -13.55
C VAL A 236 -20.61 10.56 -13.40
N GLY A 237 -20.45 9.58 -14.30
CA GLY A 237 -21.17 8.31 -14.24
C GLY A 237 -20.78 7.50 -13.00
N ILE A 238 -19.47 7.43 -12.72
CA ILE A 238 -18.93 6.77 -11.53
C ILE A 238 -19.49 7.39 -10.25
N VAL A 239 -19.42 8.71 -10.12
CA VAL A 239 -19.94 9.41 -8.94
C VAL A 239 -21.45 9.19 -8.78
N ASN A 240 -22.24 9.25 -9.86
CA ASN A 240 -23.68 8.99 -9.79
C ASN A 240 -23.98 7.56 -9.32
N PHE A 241 -23.24 6.57 -9.82
CA PHE A 241 -23.38 5.19 -9.37
C PHE A 241 -23.04 5.05 -7.89
N LEU A 242 -21.89 5.55 -7.45
CA LEU A 242 -21.50 5.49 -6.04
C LEU A 242 -22.51 6.20 -5.13
N LYS A 243 -23.06 7.35 -5.56
CA LYS A 243 -24.12 8.07 -4.85
C LYS A 243 -25.44 7.28 -4.77
N SER A 244 -25.70 6.38 -5.72
CA SER A 244 -26.91 5.55 -5.77
C SER A 244 -26.93 4.37 -4.79
N LEU A 245 -25.79 4.05 -4.17
CA LEU A 245 -25.70 2.99 -3.17
C LEU A 245 -26.48 3.39 -1.91
N ASP A 246 -27.32 2.51 -1.36
CA ASP A 246 -28.12 2.82 -0.17
C ASP A 246 -27.25 2.94 1.08
N ASN A 247 -26.38 1.94 1.31
CA ASN A 247 -25.42 1.90 2.41
C ASN A 247 -24.02 2.21 1.88
N LYS A 248 -23.66 3.49 1.81
CA LYS A 248 -22.33 3.94 1.36
C LYS A 248 -21.39 3.96 2.55
N SER A 249 -20.20 3.39 2.38
CA SER A 249 -19.16 3.55 3.39
C SER A 249 -18.58 4.96 3.41
N ASN A 250 -17.96 5.33 4.52
CA ASN A 250 -17.24 6.61 4.63
C ASN A 250 -16.12 6.73 3.59
N GLU A 251 -15.47 5.64 3.21
CA GLU A 251 -14.49 5.63 2.13
C GLU A 251 -15.12 5.98 0.77
N VAL A 252 -16.28 5.39 0.44
CA VAL A 252 -17.04 5.72 -0.76
C VAL A 252 -17.48 7.19 -0.73
N ILE A 253 -17.93 7.69 0.44
CA ILE A 253 -18.31 9.10 0.62
C ILE A 253 -17.11 10.02 0.39
N ARG A 254 -15.93 9.71 0.95
CA ARG A 254 -14.70 10.49 0.73
C ARG A 254 -14.26 10.46 -0.73
N SER A 255 -14.34 9.29 -1.38
CA SER A 255 -14.07 9.15 -2.81
C SER A 255 -14.98 10.05 -3.66
N ILE A 256 -16.29 10.03 -3.40
CA ILE A 256 -17.28 10.91 -4.02
C ILE A 256 -16.92 12.38 -3.78
N ASN A 257 -16.67 12.75 -2.53
CA ASN A 257 -16.40 14.14 -2.15
C ASN A 257 -15.10 14.66 -2.77
N ALA A 258 -14.06 13.83 -2.85
CA ALA A 258 -12.80 14.15 -3.50
C ALA A 258 -13.01 14.42 -5.01
N ALA A 259 -13.78 13.58 -5.69
CA ALA A 259 -14.11 13.77 -7.10
C ALA A 259 -14.95 15.04 -7.34
N VAL A 260 -15.97 15.30 -6.51
CA VAL A 260 -16.78 16.52 -6.61
C VAL A 260 -15.93 17.76 -6.35
N THR A 261 -15.07 17.75 -5.33
CA THR A 261 -14.16 18.85 -5.02
C THR A 261 -13.17 19.10 -6.16
N TRP A 262 -12.62 18.05 -6.75
CA TRP A 262 -11.77 18.16 -7.93
C TRP A 262 -12.53 18.76 -9.11
N MET A 263 -13.76 18.32 -9.39
CA MET A 263 -14.60 18.88 -10.45
C MET A 263 -14.88 20.38 -10.22
N GLU A 264 -15.11 20.81 -8.98
CA GLU A 264 -15.23 22.23 -8.64
C GLU A 264 -13.97 23.01 -9.00
N ASN A 265 -12.79 22.50 -8.63
CA ASN A 265 -11.50 23.13 -8.90
C ASN A 265 -11.14 23.15 -10.39
N ALA A 266 -11.56 22.13 -11.15
CA ALA A 266 -11.30 22.02 -12.58
C ALA A 266 -12.25 22.87 -13.46
N THR A 267 -13.16 23.64 -12.83
CA THR A 267 -14.18 24.43 -13.54
C THR A 267 -13.57 25.56 -14.36
N LEU A 268 -13.98 25.66 -15.62
CA LEU A 268 -13.60 26.73 -16.53
C LEU A 268 -14.74 27.75 -16.63
N TYR A 269 -14.45 28.98 -16.23
CA TYR A 269 -15.38 30.10 -16.26
C TYR A 269 -15.04 31.09 -17.38
N GLY A 270 -16.04 31.85 -17.83
CA GLY A 270 -15.82 32.97 -18.74
C GLY A 270 -15.51 32.58 -20.18
N ILE A 271 -15.75 31.33 -20.57
CA ILE A 271 -15.52 30.81 -21.92
C ILE A 271 -16.75 30.11 -22.46
N GLU A 272 -16.95 30.18 -23.78
CA GLU A 272 -17.95 29.40 -24.50
C GLU A 272 -17.40 28.82 -25.80
N VAL A 273 -17.97 27.70 -26.23
CA VAL A 273 -17.65 27.06 -27.52
C VAL A 273 -18.63 27.53 -28.58
N GLN A 274 -18.13 28.16 -29.65
CA GLN A 274 -18.92 28.60 -30.78
C GLN A 274 -18.57 27.84 -32.07
N SER A 275 -19.60 27.46 -32.82
CA SER A 275 -19.43 26.99 -34.20
C SER A 275 -19.30 28.19 -35.15
N TYR A 276 -18.41 28.08 -36.15
CA TYR A 276 -18.24 29.08 -37.20
C TYR A 276 -17.90 28.40 -38.53
N THR A 277 -17.95 29.15 -39.63
CA THR A 277 -17.47 28.67 -40.94
C THR A 277 -16.05 29.15 -41.16
N ASN A 278 -15.11 28.24 -41.44
CA ASN A 278 -13.71 28.57 -41.66
C ASN A 278 -13.46 29.15 -43.07
N SER A 279 -12.21 29.51 -43.37
CA SER A 279 -11.81 30.08 -44.66
C SER A 279 -12.05 29.16 -45.86
N ASP A 280 -12.16 27.86 -45.62
CA ASP A 280 -12.37 26.83 -46.65
C ASP A 280 -13.87 26.52 -46.86
N GLY A 281 -14.76 27.22 -46.15
CA GLY A 281 -16.21 27.04 -46.23
C GLY A 281 -16.76 25.88 -45.40
N GLU A 282 -15.93 25.28 -44.54
CA GLU A 282 -16.29 24.15 -43.68
C GLU A 282 -16.73 24.62 -42.29
N SER A 283 -17.57 23.83 -41.61
CA SER A 283 -17.95 24.10 -40.21
C SER A 283 -16.77 23.76 -39.29
N ASP A 284 -16.43 24.67 -38.39
CA ASP A 284 -15.39 24.49 -37.35
C ASP A 284 -15.88 25.04 -36.00
N LYS A 285 -15.13 24.79 -34.92
CA LYS A 285 -15.42 25.27 -33.57
C LYS A 285 -14.22 26.03 -33.00
N LYS A 286 -14.50 27.02 -32.15
CA LYS A 286 -13.50 27.80 -31.40
C LYS A 286 -14.00 28.10 -30.00
N VAL A 287 -13.07 28.30 -29.06
CA VAL A 287 -13.38 28.90 -27.76
C VAL A 287 -13.35 30.42 -27.91
N VAL A 288 -14.34 31.09 -27.34
CA VAL A 288 -14.37 32.55 -27.22
C VAL A 288 -14.59 32.95 -25.76
N GLU A 289 -14.07 34.11 -25.38
CA GLU A 289 -14.35 34.69 -24.07
C GLU A 289 -15.81 35.15 -24.00
N ASN A 290 -16.52 34.69 -22.98
CA ASN A 290 -17.85 35.14 -22.61
C ASN A 290 -18.00 35.07 -21.08
N PRO A 291 -17.85 36.20 -20.36
CA PRO A 291 -17.96 36.27 -18.90
C PRO A 291 -19.30 35.75 -18.34
N ASP A 292 -20.37 35.78 -19.13
CA ASP A 292 -21.71 35.35 -18.74
C ASP A 292 -22.01 33.88 -19.10
N ALA A 293 -21.03 33.16 -19.66
CA ALA A 293 -21.18 31.77 -20.04
C ALA A 293 -21.39 30.85 -18.83
N SER A 294 -22.14 29.75 -19.06
CA SER A 294 -22.20 28.67 -18.07
C SER A 294 -20.82 28.02 -17.88
N PRO A 295 -20.51 27.53 -16.67
CA PRO A 295 -19.26 26.83 -16.42
C PRO A 295 -19.10 25.61 -17.35
N LEU A 296 -17.88 25.43 -17.84
CA LEU A 296 -17.47 24.33 -18.69
C LEU A 296 -16.37 23.50 -18.02
N TRP A 297 -16.21 22.27 -18.49
CA TRP A 297 -15.10 21.38 -18.15
C TRP A 297 -14.51 20.84 -19.44
N ALA A 298 -13.19 20.72 -19.49
CA ALA A 298 -12.54 19.96 -20.55
C ALA A 298 -12.82 18.47 -20.34
N ARG A 299 -12.82 17.67 -21.41
CA ARG A 299 -13.02 16.22 -21.29
C ARG A 299 -11.85 15.57 -20.54
N PHE A 300 -10.62 15.99 -20.85
CA PHE A 300 -9.39 15.46 -20.25
C PHE A 300 -8.56 16.54 -19.57
N TYR A 301 -7.87 16.14 -18.51
CA TYR A 301 -6.92 16.96 -17.76
C TYR A 301 -5.60 16.22 -17.55
N TYR A 302 -4.49 16.98 -17.55
CA TYR A 302 -3.15 16.42 -17.34
C TYR A 302 -2.99 15.80 -15.94
N LEU A 303 -2.30 14.66 -15.88
CA LEU A 303 -1.98 13.98 -14.61
C LEU A 303 -0.92 14.73 -13.77
N THR A 304 -0.22 15.72 -14.33
CA THR A 304 0.82 16.46 -13.60
C THR A 304 0.27 17.43 -12.56
N ASP A 305 -0.89 18.01 -12.82
CA ASP A 305 -1.53 19.01 -11.94
C ASP A 305 -3.01 18.74 -11.68
N GLY A 306 -3.64 17.89 -12.50
CA GLY A 306 -5.05 17.55 -12.43
C GLY A 306 -6.02 18.64 -12.87
N VAL A 307 -5.57 19.84 -13.25
CA VAL A 307 -6.45 20.99 -13.53
C VAL A 307 -6.18 21.68 -14.86
N THR A 308 -5.07 21.36 -15.54
CA THR A 308 -4.79 21.85 -16.89
C THR A 308 -5.54 21.02 -17.93
N PRO A 309 -6.40 21.62 -18.78
CA PRO A 309 -7.07 20.93 -19.89
C PRO A 309 -6.09 20.26 -20.85
N MET A 310 -6.47 19.10 -21.37
CA MET A 310 -5.71 18.36 -22.38
C MET A 310 -6.56 18.10 -23.63
N PHE A 311 -6.01 18.45 -24.79
CA PHE A 311 -6.57 18.19 -26.11
C PHE A 311 -5.59 17.33 -26.91
N VAL A 312 -6.07 16.32 -27.63
CA VAL A 312 -5.19 15.37 -28.31
C VAL A 312 -5.57 15.21 -29.78
N SER A 313 -4.54 15.24 -30.62
CA SER A 313 -4.63 15.00 -32.06
C SER A 313 -4.57 13.51 -32.40
N ARG A 314 -4.75 13.13 -33.68
CA ARG A 314 -4.65 11.72 -34.11
C ARG A 314 -3.21 11.20 -34.09
N GLU A 315 -2.25 12.10 -34.06
CA GLU A 315 -0.82 11.85 -33.98
C GLU A 315 -0.36 11.59 -32.54
N SER A 316 -1.29 11.48 -31.58
CA SER A 316 -1.00 11.31 -30.15
C SER A 316 -0.18 12.46 -29.55
N VAL A 317 -0.32 13.65 -30.12
CA VAL A 317 0.26 14.88 -29.57
C VAL A 317 -0.78 15.58 -28.72
N ALA A 318 -0.48 15.68 -27.42
CA ALA A 318 -1.25 16.43 -26.45
C ALA A 318 -0.93 17.93 -26.54
N ALA A 319 -1.96 18.76 -26.37
CA ALA A 319 -1.86 20.21 -26.30
C ALA A 319 -2.73 20.72 -25.15
N ASP A 320 -2.28 21.81 -24.53
CA ASP A 320 -3.00 22.56 -23.49
C ASP A 320 -3.97 23.62 -24.06
N ASN A 321 -3.88 23.88 -25.36
CA ASN A 321 -4.75 24.81 -26.08
C ASN A 321 -5.50 24.09 -27.20
N TRP A 322 -6.82 24.28 -27.23
CA TRP A 322 -7.72 23.64 -28.19
C TRP A 322 -7.44 24.04 -29.64
N ASP A 323 -6.91 25.24 -29.89
CA ASP A 323 -6.56 25.71 -31.23
C ASP A 323 -5.38 24.94 -31.84
N HIS A 324 -4.61 24.21 -31.02
CA HIS A 324 -3.45 23.44 -31.45
C HIS A 324 -3.79 22.03 -31.97
N ILE A 325 -5.06 21.59 -31.89
CA ILE A 325 -5.50 20.32 -32.50
C ILE A 325 -6.27 20.58 -33.81
N GLY A 326 -6.18 19.68 -34.79
CA GLY A 326 -6.77 19.88 -36.12
C GLY A 326 -8.31 19.97 -36.14
N ALA A 327 -8.86 20.64 -37.16
CA ALA A 327 -10.30 20.93 -37.29
C ALA A 327 -11.20 19.69 -37.22
N GLU A 328 -10.77 18.56 -37.80
CA GLU A 328 -11.49 17.28 -37.73
C GLU A 328 -11.68 16.78 -36.28
N ARG A 329 -10.67 16.95 -35.42
CA ARG A 329 -10.78 16.61 -33.99
C ARG A 329 -11.56 17.65 -33.19
N ARG A 330 -11.43 18.94 -33.49
CA ARG A 330 -12.22 20.00 -32.83
C ARG A 330 -13.71 19.85 -33.06
N THR A 331 -14.11 19.39 -34.24
CA THR A 331 -15.51 19.30 -34.66
C THR A 331 -16.15 17.95 -34.38
N GLY A 332 -15.40 16.86 -34.61
CA GLY A 332 -15.87 15.49 -34.51
C GLY A 332 -15.81 14.86 -33.11
N TYR A 333 -15.28 15.57 -32.10
CA TYR A 333 -15.19 15.08 -30.73
C TYR A 333 -15.54 16.16 -29.72
N SER A 334 -16.23 15.78 -28.65
CA SER A 334 -16.64 16.70 -27.59
C SER A 334 -15.53 16.90 -26.57
N TRP A 335 -14.77 17.99 -26.72
CA TRP A 335 -13.66 18.35 -25.83
C TRP A 335 -14.08 19.18 -24.63
N TYR A 336 -15.24 19.84 -24.69
CA TYR A 336 -15.82 20.61 -23.60
C TYR A 336 -17.25 20.18 -23.35
N GLY A 337 -17.67 20.22 -22.09
CA GLY A 337 -19.04 19.88 -21.70
C GLY A 337 -19.43 20.49 -20.35
N THR A 338 -20.70 20.32 -20.00
CA THR A 338 -21.27 20.77 -18.72
C THR A 338 -21.53 19.59 -17.77
N TRP A 339 -20.83 18.46 -17.97
CA TRP A 339 -21.19 17.17 -17.33
C TRP A 339 -21.21 17.25 -15.78
N PRO A 340 -20.19 17.84 -15.11
CA PRO A 340 -20.18 17.92 -13.63
C PRO A 340 -21.20 18.87 -13.01
N LYS A 341 -21.81 19.77 -13.78
CA LYS A 341 -22.61 20.90 -13.28
C LYS A 341 -23.68 20.49 -12.25
N LYS A 342 -24.37 19.37 -12.49
CA LYS A 342 -25.42 18.88 -11.58
C LYS A 342 -24.85 18.26 -10.30
N LEU A 343 -23.70 17.58 -10.38
CA LEU A 343 -23.06 16.96 -9.22
C LEU A 343 -22.56 18.00 -8.24
N ILE A 344 -21.89 19.04 -8.75
CA ILE A 344 -21.41 20.18 -7.96
C ILE A 344 -22.57 20.88 -7.27
N ALA A 345 -23.65 21.16 -8.01
CA ALA A 345 -24.83 21.80 -7.43
C ALA A 345 -25.53 20.96 -6.34
N ALA A 346 -25.32 19.64 -6.32
CA ALA A 346 -25.85 18.75 -5.28
C ALA A 346 -25.01 18.78 -3.98
N GLY A 347 -23.80 19.33 -4.01
CA GLY A 347 -22.90 19.45 -2.86
C GLY A 347 -22.24 18.14 -2.41
N LEU A 348 -21.40 18.28 -1.38
CA LEU A 348 -20.70 17.18 -0.73
C LEU A 348 -21.64 16.35 0.16
N LEU A 349 -21.35 15.07 0.29
CA LEU A 349 -22.04 14.16 1.19
C LEU A 349 -21.44 14.22 2.60
N ALA A 350 -22.29 14.08 3.62
CA ALA A 350 -21.83 13.92 5.00
C ALA A 350 -21.44 12.46 5.26
N GLU A 351 -20.32 12.25 5.93
CA GLU A 351 -19.88 10.93 6.44
C GLU A 351 -20.82 10.46 7.57
N ASN A 352 -20.97 9.14 7.70
CA ASN A 352 -21.66 8.53 8.82
C ASN A 352 -20.71 8.48 10.04
N PRO A 353 -20.98 9.25 11.11
CA PRO A 353 -20.07 9.36 12.25
C PRO A 353 -20.03 8.09 13.12
N ASN A 354 -20.89 7.11 12.85
CA ASN A 354 -20.93 5.83 13.57
C ASN A 354 -20.39 4.66 12.73
N GLU A 355 -19.97 4.91 11.49
CA GLU A 355 -19.33 3.89 10.67
C GLU A 355 -17.82 3.94 10.93
N PRO A 356 -17.21 2.89 11.51
CA PRO A 356 -15.75 2.83 11.57
C PRO A 356 -15.23 2.90 10.13
N ASP A 357 -14.05 3.49 9.94
CA ASP A 357 -13.38 3.56 8.65
C ASP A 357 -12.89 2.14 8.27
N THR A 358 -13.83 1.22 8.01
CA THR A 358 -13.56 -0.20 7.80
C THR A 358 -12.68 -0.38 6.56
N PRO A 359 -11.59 -1.14 6.69
CA PRO A 359 -10.73 -1.55 5.58
C PRO A 359 -11.50 -2.18 4.43
N THR A 360 -11.04 -1.85 3.23
CA THR A 360 -11.27 -2.64 2.02
C THR A 360 -10.59 -4.00 2.22
N GLU A 361 -11.32 -5.11 2.04
CA GLU A 361 -10.76 -6.46 2.21
C GLU A 361 -9.52 -6.61 1.30
N PRO A 362 -8.30 -6.73 1.84
CA PRO A 362 -7.10 -6.88 1.01
C PRO A 362 -7.03 -8.31 0.45
N ASP A 363 -6.32 -8.46 -0.68
CA ASP A 363 -5.84 -9.75 -1.15
C ASP A 363 -5.20 -10.52 0.01
N THR A 364 -5.54 -11.81 0.16
CA THR A 364 -5.10 -12.69 1.26
C THR A 364 -3.64 -12.44 1.67
N PRO A 365 -3.37 -11.77 2.81
CA PRO A 365 -2.01 -11.50 3.24
C PRO A 365 -1.32 -12.79 3.68
N VAL A 366 -0.01 -12.83 3.52
CA VAL A 366 0.84 -13.80 4.22
C VAL A 366 1.12 -13.21 5.60
N PHE A 367 0.44 -13.72 6.63
CA PHE A 367 0.59 -13.24 7.99
C PHE A 367 1.92 -13.72 8.60
N ASN A 368 2.58 -12.84 9.36
CA ASN A 368 3.65 -13.28 10.26
C ASN A 368 3.01 -14.14 11.37
N GLU A 369 3.37 -15.42 11.46
CA GLU A 369 2.78 -16.32 12.45
C GLU A 369 3.28 -15.99 13.88
N TYR A 370 2.46 -15.28 14.66
CA TYR A 370 2.56 -15.35 16.12
C TYR A 370 1.94 -16.65 16.63
N PRO A 371 2.27 -17.09 17.87
CA PRO A 371 1.64 -18.25 18.50
C PRO A 371 0.10 -18.17 18.53
N THR A 372 -0.45 -16.96 18.61
CA THR A 372 -1.89 -16.71 18.46
C THR A 372 -2.11 -15.43 17.67
N ASN A 373 -3.01 -15.48 16.68
CA ASN A 373 -3.31 -14.35 15.80
C ASN A 373 -4.80 -13.99 15.89
N LEU A 374 -5.07 -12.70 16.06
CA LEU A 374 -6.39 -12.08 15.97
C LEU A 374 -6.36 -11.09 14.79
N PHE A 375 -7.51 -10.87 14.17
CA PHE A 375 -7.61 -10.06 12.96
C PHE A 375 -8.59 -8.91 13.14
N VAL A 376 -8.35 -7.79 12.47
CA VAL A 376 -9.25 -6.63 12.45
C VAL A 376 -9.41 -6.18 11.01
N GLY A 377 -10.64 -6.18 10.50
CA GLY A 377 -10.95 -5.75 9.12
C GLY A 377 -10.73 -6.82 8.03
N TYR A 378 -10.42 -8.07 8.40
CA TYR A 378 -10.29 -9.20 7.47
C TYR A 378 -11.53 -10.11 7.55
N SER A 379 -12.63 -9.69 6.92
CA SER A 379 -13.97 -10.32 7.09
C SER A 379 -14.05 -11.81 6.77
N SER A 380 -13.17 -12.33 5.92
CA SER A 380 -13.10 -13.74 5.54
C SER A 380 -12.20 -14.61 6.43
N VAL A 381 -11.54 -14.03 7.44
CA VAL A 381 -10.59 -14.73 8.32
C VAL A 381 -11.23 -15.06 9.68
N GLU A 382 -10.95 -16.24 10.22
CA GLU A 382 -11.39 -16.62 11.57
C GLU A 382 -10.73 -15.75 12.64
N ASN A 383 -11.41 -15.50 13.77
CA ASN A 383 -10.97 -14.58 14.82
C ASN A 383 -10.82 -13.11 14.34
N ASN A 384 -11.62 -12.72 13.35
CA ASN A 384 -11.75 -11.33 12.93
C ASN A 384 -12.72 -10.53 13.82
N TYR A 385 -12.33 -9.31 14.17
CA TYR A 385 -13.09 -8.33 14.96
C TYR A 385 -13.40 -7.09 14.13
N ASN A 386 -14.40 -6.32 14.55
CA ASN A 386 -14.82 -5.11 13.83
C ASN A 386 -13.97 -3.89 14.21
N THR A 387 -13.37 -3.90 15.40
CA THR A 387 -12.58 -2.80 15.96
C THR A 387 -11.30 -3.34 16.58
N VAL A 388 -10.30 -2.47 16.69
CA VAL A 388 -9.02 -2.81 17.33
C VAL A 388 -9.23 -3.01 18.83
N GLN A 389 -10.08 -2.21 19.48
CA GLN A 389 -10.37 -2.40 20.91
C GLN A 389 -11.03 -3.75 21.18
N GLU A 390 -11.96 -4.23 20.34
CA GLU A 390 -12.56 -5.56 20.51
C GLU A 390 -11.52 -6.69 20.42
N ALA A 391 -10.56 -6.58 19.50
CA ALA A 391 -9.46 -7.54 19.39
C ALA A 391 -8.53 -7.50 20.61
N VAL A 392 -8.24 -6.30 21.13
CA VAL A 392 -7.46 -6.12 22.38
C VAL A 392 -8.21 -6.75 23.57
N ASP A 393 -9.52 -6.52 23.69
CA ASP A 393 -10.35 -7.10 24.73
C ASP A 393 -10.40 -8.63 24.62
N ALA A 394 -10.41 -9.17 23.41
CA ALA A 394 -10.32 -10.62 23.20
C ALA A 394 -8.93 -11.17 23.57
N ALA A 395 -7.86 -10.48 23.19
CA ALA A 395 -6.49 -10.86 23.55
C ALA A 395 -6.29 -10.87 25.07
N SER A 396 -6.88 -9.91 25.79
CA SER A 396 -6.81 -9.85 27.26
C SER A 396 -7.37 -11.11 27.94
N LYS A 397 -8.39 -11.74 27.35
CA LYS A 397 -9.02 -12.97 27.88
C LYS A 397 -8.14 -14.20 27.70
N LEU A 398 -7.18 -14.16 26.78
CA LEU A 398 -6.20 -15.21 26.56
C LEU A 398 -5.03 -15.13 27.57
N ASN A 399 -4.87 -13.98 28.24
CA ASN A 399 -3.94 -13.76 29.35
C ASN A 399 -2.49 -14.24 29.05
N PRO A 400 -1.87 -13.71 27.97
CA PRO A 400 -0.49 -14.06 27.61
C PRO A 400 0.49 -13.60 28.69
N SER A 401 1.52 -14.40 28.93
CA SER A 401 2.51 -14.13 30.00
C SER A 401 3.97 -14.33 29.56
N SER A 402 4.20 -14.66 28.29
CA SER A 402 5.54 -14.89 27.73
C SER A 402 5.57 -14.66 26.21
N GLU A 403 6.76 -14.56 25.62
CA GLU A 403 6.95 -14.50 24.16
C GLU A 403 6.33 -15.70 23.42
N SER A 404 6.36 -16.90 24.03
CA SER A 404 5.71 -18.09 23.45
C SER A 404 4.17 -18.05 23.48
N GLU A 405 3.60 -17.10 24.22
CA GLU A 405 2.16 -16.85 24.32
C GLU A 405 1.77 -15.52 23.68
N ARG A 406 2.70 -14.82 23.02
CA ARG A 406 2.46 -13.53 22.39
C ARG A 406 1.31 -13.59 21.39
N ILE A 407 0.48 -12.54 21.42
CA ILE A 407 -0.70 -12.41 20.55
C ILE A 407 -0.42 -11.35 19.49
N GLY A 408 -0.47 -11.75 18.22
CA GLY A 408 -0.48 -10.86 17.08
C GLY A 408 -1.90 -10.37 16.80
N ILE A 409 -2.10 -9.05 16.75
CA ILE A 409 -3.32 -8.42 16.27
C ILE A 409 -2.99 -7.81 14.90
N HIS A 410 -3.47 -8.47 13.86
CA HIS A 410 -3.29 -8.13 12.47
C HIS A 410 -4.39 -7.16 12.04
N ILE A 411 -4.00 -5.96 11.64
CA ILE A 411 -4.92 -4.86 11.36
C ILE A 411 -4.86 -4.56 9.87
N ALA A 412 -5.98 -4.72 9.18
CA ALA A 412 -6.06 -4.43 7.75
C ALA A 412 -5.95 -2.91 7.48
N PRO A 413 -5.43 -2.49 6.31
CA PRO A 413 -5.28 -1.08 5.99
C PRO A 413 -6.57 -0.27 6.09
N GLY A 414 -6.54 0.85 6.79
CA GLY A 414 -7.72 1.66 7.07
C GLY A 414 -7.45 2.71 8.13
N THR A 415 -8.44 3.58 8.36
CA THR A 415 -8.42 4.49 9.51
C THR A 415 -9.32 3.89 10.61
N TYR A 416 -8.92 3.98 11.85
CA TYR A 416 -9.65 3.41 12.98
C TYR A 416 -9.90 4.54 13.96
N ARG A 417 -11.13 5.07 13.94
CA ARG A 417 -11.58 6.21 14.75
C ARG A 417 -12.12 5.73 16.09
N GLU A 418 -11.22 5.23 16.93
CA GLU A 418 -11.53 4.69 18.25
C GLU A 418 -10.39 4.99 19.23
N GLN A 419 -10.72 5.15 20.52
CA GLN A 419 -9.71 5.19 21.56
C GLN A 419 -9.34 3.76 21.96
N ILE A 420 -8.04 3.42 21.92
CA ILE A 420 -7.56 2.05 22.15
C ILE A 420 -6.77 2.00 23.46
N ILE A 421 -7.15 1.12 24.36
CA ILE A 421 -6.52 0.92 25.66
C ILE A 421 -6.00 -0.53 25.77
N VAL A 422 -4.69 -0.67 25.76
CA VAL A 422 -4.01 -1.96 25.95
C VAL A 422 -3.57 -2.08 27.41
N ASN A 423 -4.00 -3.14 28.07
CA ASN A 423 -3.72 -3.41 29.48
C ASN A 423 -3.24 -4.85 29.71
N THR A 424 -2.70 -5.47 28.67
CA THR A 424 -2.28 -6.88 28.68
C THR A 424 -0.89 -6.94 28.06
N PRO A 425 0.06 -7.70 28.64
CA PRO A 425 1.43 -7.77 28.12
C PRO A 425 1.50 -8.65 26.86
N TYR A 426 2.63 -8.64 26.18
CA TYR A 426 2.91 -9.50 25.00
C TYR A 426 1.87 -9.38 23.88
N ILE A 427 1.39 -8.17 23.63
CA ILE A 427 0.53 -7.84 22.48
C ILE A 427 1.38 -7.23 21.36
N SER A 428 1.13 -7.65 20.12
CA SER A 428 1.74 -7.06 18.92
C SER A 428 0.66 -6.49 18.00
N PHE A 429 0.79 -5.24 17.56
CA PHE A 429 -0.01 -4.70 16.45
C PHE A 429 0.78 -4.78 15.15
N VAL A 430 0.17 -5.33 14.10
CA VAL A 430 0.83 -5.55 12.81
C VAL A 430 -0.06 -5.08 11.67
N ASN A 431 0.49 -4.25 10.80
CA ASN A 431 -0.05 -4.05 9.47
C ASN A 431 0.67 -5.00 8.49
N ASP A 432 -0.06 -5.98 7.97
CA ASP A 432 0.48 -6.99 7.04
C ASP A 432 0.69 -6.46 5.61
N ASN A 433 0.22 -5.25 5.33
CA ASN A 433 0.35 -4.59 4.04
C ASN A 433 0.98 -3.20 4.22
N PRO A 434 2.31 -3.13 4.41
CA PRO A 434 3.00 -1.88 4.72
C PRO A 434 2.90 -0.82 3.61
N ASP A 435 2.52 -1.20 2.38
CA ASP A 435 2.29 -0.27 1.28
C ASP A 435 0.98 0.52 1.44
N LYS A 436 0.09 0.10 2.35
CA LYS A 436 -1.18 0.75 2.66
C LYS A 436 -1.25 1.11 4.14
N GLU A 437 -1.80 2.28 4.45
CA GLU A 437 -1.77 2.82 5.82
C GLU A 437 -2.77 2.13 6.76
N VAL A 438 -2.32 1.76 7.97
CA VAL A 438 -3.17 1.50 9.14
C VAL A 438 -3.05 2.67 10.11
N LYS A 439 -4.14 3.39 10.35
CA LYS A 439 -4.15 4.60 11.18
C LYS A 439 -5.08 4.47 12.36
N LEU A 440 -4.54 4.52 13.57
CA LEU A 440 -5.29 4.53 14.83
C LEU A 440 -5.41 5.98 15.30
N THR A 441 -6.62 6.53 15.36
CA THR A 441 -6.83 7.97 15.62
C THR A 441 -7.97 8.29 16.58
N TRP A 442 -7.77 9.29 17.44
CA TRP A 442 -8.76 9.81 18.37
C TRP A 442 -8.65 11.33 18.53
N TYR A 443 -9.62 11.96 19.21
CA TYR A 443 -9.83 13.43 19.20
C TYR A 443 -9.79 14.11 20.58
N TYR A 444 -9.35 13.45 21.64
CA TYR A 444 -9.30 14.08 22.96
C TYR A 444 -8.11 15.02 23.11
N GLY A 445 -8.39 16.27 23.53
CA GLY A 445 -7.38 17.25 23.93
C GLY A 445 -7.53 17.69 25.38
N ILE A 446 -6.41 17.85 26.09
CA ILE A 446 -6.39 18.27 27.49
C ILE A 446 -6.96 19.70 27.64
N GLY A 447 -7.74 19.94 28.69
CA GLY A 447 -8.41 21.23 28.90
C GLY A 447 -9.74 21.39 28.14
N TYR A 448 -10.17 20.35 27.42
CA TYR A 448 -11.50 20.24 26.82
C TYR A 448 -12.31 19.14 27.51
N LYS A 449 -13.62 19.19 27.37
CA LYS A 449 -14.56 18.20 27.91
C LYS A 449 -15.52 17.68 26.86
N TYR A 450 -15.96 16.45 27.08
CA TYR A 450 -16.65 15.60 26.11
C TYR A 450 -17.74 14.78 26.80
N TYR A 451 -18.84 14.45 26.11
CA TYR A 451 -19.90 13.62 26.68
C TYR A 451 -19.47 12.17 26.90
N SER A 452 -18.61 11.63 26.03
CA SER A 452 -18.14 10.26 26.09
C SER A 452 -17.03 10.00 27.12
N MET A 453 -16.60 11.03 27.84
CA MET A 453 -15.53 10.92 28.83
C MET A 453 -15.95 10.08 30.05
N GLY A 454 -15.25 8.98 30.30
CA GLY A 454 -15.36 8.12 31.46
C GLY A 454 -14.68 8.70 32.71
N SER A 455 -15.02 8.15 33.88
CA SER A 455 -14.44 8.60 35.16
C SER A 455 -12.96 8.26 35.33
N ASP A 456 -12.45 7.33 34.51
CA ASP A 456 -11.05 6.91 34.46
C ASP A 456 -10.19 7.72 33.48
N GLY A 457 -10.83 8.62 32.70
CA GLY A 457 -10.17 9.47 31.73
C GLY A 457 -10.14 8.94 30.30
N TYR A 458 -10.84 7.84 30.03
CA TYR A 458 -10.94 7.21 28.71
C TYR A 458 -12.40 7.21 28.22
N TYR A 459 -12.62 6.78 26.98
CA TYR A 459 -13.93 6.66 26.36
C TYR A 459 -14.83 5.67 27.11
N ASP A 460 -16.08 6.08 27.38
CA ASP A 460 -17.11 5.26 27.98
C ASP A 460 -18.36 5.27 27.08
N ALA A 461 -18.74 4.09 26.59
CA ALA A 461 -19.85 3.93 25.66
C ALA A 461 -21.22 4.32 26.27
N ALA A 462 -21.41 4.14 27.58
CA ALA A 462 -22.66 4.49 28.26
C ALA A 462 -22.79 6.02 28.42
N ASN A 463 -21.67 6.71 28.68
CA ASN A 463 -21.61 8.16 28.71
C ASN A 463 -21.84 8.75 27.31
N ALA A 464 -21.18 8.18 26.29
CA ALA A 464 -21.36 8.57 24.88
C ALA A 464 -22.82 8.44 24.43
N GLN A 465 -23.50 7.37 24.85
CA GLN A 465 -24.91 7.14 24.53
C GLN A 465 -25.85 8.06 25.30
N SER A 466 -25.63 8.24 26.61
CA SER A 466 -26.55 9.00 27.47
C SER A 466 -26.44 10.51 27.29
N LYS A 467 -25.24 11.02 26.98
CA LYS A 467 -24.90 12.45 26.88
C LYS A 467 -25.42 13.28 28.06
N SER A 468 -25.40 12.70 29.26
CA SER A 468 -25.99 13.29 30.46
C SER A 468 -25.11 14.36 31.11
N ALA A 469 -23.78 14.21 31.03
CA ALA A 469 -22.79 15.17 31.52
C ALA A 469 -21.50 15.09 30.70
N LYS A 470 -20.72 16.18 30.65
CA LYS A 470 -19.39 16.20 30.02
C LYS A 470 -18.29 16.03 31.07
N GLY A 471 -17.31 15.19 30.79
CA GLY A 471 -16.08 15.04 31.58
C GLY A 471 -14.88 15.65 30.87
N GLU A 472 -13.94 16.20 31.64
CA GLU A 472 -12.68 16.75 31.11
C GLU A 472 -11.73 15.64 30.68
N ALA A 473 -11.09 15.80 29.51
CA ALA A 473 -10.07 14.89 29.04
C ALA A 473 -8.86 14.88 29.99
N THR A 474 -8.47 13.67 30.39
CA THR A 474 -7.29 13.42 31.21
C THR A 474 -6.40 12.39 30.51
N ARG A 475 -5.37 11.85 31.19
CA ARG A 475 -4.48 10.81 30.63
C ARG A 475 -3.87 11.19 29.28
N TRP A 476 -3.44 12.45 29.17
CA TRP A 476 -2.82 13.03 27.96
C TRP A 476 -3.73 13.09 26.72
N GLY A 477 -5.04 12.81 26.88
CA GLY A 477 -5.97 12.72 25.75
C GLY A 477 -5.59 11.63 24.75
N SER A 478 -4.83 10.61 25.18
CA SER A 478 -4.16 9.68 24.28
C SER A 478 -5.13 8.94 23.36
N ALA A 479 -4.84 8.89 22.06
CA ALA A 479 -5.60 8.03 21.14
C ALA A 479 -5.37 6.55 21.44
N VAL A 480 -4.11 6.17 21.69
CA VAL A 480 -3.75 4.83 22.17
C VAL A 480 -3.09 4.93 23.55
N GLY A 481 -3.61 4.20 24.53
CA GLY A 481 -3.04 4.13 25.88
C GLY A 481 -2.52 2.73 26.19
N LEU A 482 -1.20 2.56 26.25
CA LEU A 482 -0.58 1.34 26.78
C LEU A 482 -0.44 1.53 28.29
N LYS A 483 -1.23 0.79 29.07
CA LYS A 483 -1.24 0.87 30.53
C LYS A 483 0.03 0.24 31.12
N SER A 484 0.28 0.50 32.39
CA SER A 484 1.48 0.03 33.11
C SER A 484 1.64 -1.48 33.26
N ASN A 485 0.67 -2.26 32.79
CA ASN A 485 0.71 -3.73 32.75
C ASN A 485 0.75 -4.27 31.31
N ALA A 486 0.86 -3.40 30.31
CA ALA A 486 1.01 -3.74 28.89
C ALA A 486 2.49 -3.91 28.51
N ASP A 487 3.23 -4.68 29.32
CA ASP A 487 4.67 -4.87 29.11
C ASP A 487 4.95 -5.69 27.85
N TYR A 488 6.12 -5.47 27.23
CA TYR A 488 6.54 -6.16 26.02
C TYR A 488 5.60 -5.96 24.81
N PHE A 489 4.90 -4.82 24.76
CA PHE A 489 4.10 -4.42 23.61
C PHE A 489 4.98 -4.21 22.36
N ARG A 490 4.49 -4.62 21.19
CA ARG A 490 5.14 -4.37 19.90
C ARG A 490 4.18 -3.72 18.91
N ALA A 491 4.69 -2.84 18.05
CA ALA A 491 3.95 -2.41 16.87
C ALA A 491 4.86 -2.27 15.65
N GLU A 492 4.31 -2.58 14.48
CA GLU A 492 5.00 -2.51 13.20
C GLU A 492 4.09 -2.01 12.09
N TYR A 493 4.57 -1.00 11.34
CA TYR A 493 3.85 -0.34 10.24
C TYR A 493 2.49 0.27 10.64
N ILE A 494 2.39 0.76 11.88
CA ILE A 494 1.18 1.42 12.41
C ILE A 494 1.38 2.92 12.48
N THR A 495 0.38 3.68 11.99
CA THR A 495 0.25 5.12 12.25
C THR A 495 -0.60 5.34 13.50
N PHE A 496 -0.02 5.95 14.53
CA PHE A 496 -0.71 6.48 15.70
C PHE A 496 -0.93 7.97 15.50
N GLU A 497 -2.18 8.44 15.58
CA GLU A 497 -2.52 9.84 15.40
C GLU A 497 -3.43 10.35 16.53
N ASN A 498 -3.21 11.58 16.97
CA ASN A 498 -4.25 12.34 17.64
C ASN A 498 -4.77 13.45 16.72
N SER A 499 -5.99 13.28 16.24
CA SER A 499 -6.66 14.20 15.32
C SER A 499 -6.85 15.60 15.91
N PHE A 500 -6.87 15.75 17.24
CA PHE A 500 -7.23 16.98 17.94
C PHE A 500 -6.46 18.22 17.44
N ASN A 501 -5.16 18.11 17.16
CA ASN A 501 -4.34 19.22 16.66
C ASN A 501 -4.11 19.20 15.13
N ARG A 502 -4.81 18.32 14.41
CA ARG A 502 -4.60 18.08 12.98
C ARG A 502 -5.83 18.43 12.17
N TYR A 503 -7.00 17.97 12.61
CA TYR A 503 -8.29 18.27 11.98
C TYR A 503 -9.43 18.05 12.99
N VAL A 504 -10.55 18.76 12.80
CA VAL A 504 -11.77 18.57 13.62
C VAL A 504 -12.58 17.45 13.00
N THR A 505 -13.06 16.50 13.82
CA THR A 505 -13.88 15.39 13.35
C THR A 505 -15.36 15.61 13.64
N ALA A 506 -16.24 14.94 12.89
CA ALA A 506 -17.68 15.02 13.13
C ALA A 506 -18.05 14.40 14.49
N GLU A 507 -17.35 13.34 14.90
CA GLU A 507 -17.50 12.65 16.18
C GLU A 507 -17.12 13.58 17.33
N GLU A 508 -16.01 14.32 17.22
CA GLU A 508 -15.60 15.31 18.20
C GLU A 508 -16.70 16.36 18.46
N ILE A 509 -17.28 16.89 17.38
CA ILE A 509 -18.37 17.87 17.46
C ILE A 509 -19.64 17.23 18.04
N ALA A 510 -19.99 16.03 17.59
CA ALA A 510 -21.16 15.30 18.08
C ALA A 510 -21.03 14.90 19.55
N ASP A 511 -19.80 14.69 20.03
CA ASP A 511 -19.46 14.41 21.42
C ASP A 511 -19.39 15.68 22.29
N GLY A 512 -19.67 16.84 21.68
CA GLY A 512 -19.90 18.09 22.37
C GLY A 512 -18.62 18.70 22.93
N VAL A 513 -17.52 18.66 22.18
CA VAL A 513 -16.28 19.33 22.59
C VAL A 513 -16.53 20.77 23.02
N GLU A 514 -16.02 21.14 24.20
CA GLU A 514 -15.95 22.54 24.65
C GLU A 514 -14.82 22.72 25.67
N PRO A 515 -14.26 23.92 25.84
CA PRO A 515 -13.28 24.19 26.89
C PRO A 515 -13.82 23.81 28.28
N SER A 516 -13.00 23.12 29.09
CA SER A 516 -13.38 22.68 30.44
C SER A 516 -13.44 23.85 31.44
N GLY A 517 -12.67 24.92 31.17
CA GLY A 517 -12.44 26.03 32.07
C GLY A 517 -11.32 25.81 33.10
N SER A 518 -10.68 24.63 33.09
CA SER A 518 -9.49 24.35 33.92
C SER A 518 -8.25 25.11 33.44
N GLN A 519 -8.26 25.50 32.18
CA GLN A 519 -7.21 26.25 31.50
C GLN A 519 -7.81 27.45 30.79
N SER A 520 -6.98 28.48 30.58
CA SER A 520 -7.36 29.68 29.86
C SER A 520 -7.36 29.43 28.34
N ILE A 521 -8.31 28.62 27.87
CA ILE A 521 -8.50 28.26 26.47
C ILE A 521 -9.58 29.14 25.87
N THR A 522 -9.27 29.82 24.77
CA THR A 522 -10.19 30.72 24.05
C THR A 522 -10.51 30.26 22.63
N PHE A 523 -9.90 29.16 22.18
CA PHE A 523 -10.11 28.64 20.83
C PHE A 523 -11.45 27.88 20.77
N ASP A 524 -12.30 28.26 19.81
CA ASP A 524 -13.58 27.60 19.57
C ASP A 524 -13.42 26.57 18.45
N ARG A 525 -13.48 25.29 18.84
CA ARG A 525 -13.35 24.14 17.93
C ARG A 525 -14.61 23.89 17.12
N THR A 526 -15.76 24.44 17.52
CA THR A 526 -17.06 24.23 16.86
C THR A 526 -17.33 25.20 15.72
N ALA A 527 -16.49 26.23 15.59
CA ALA A 527 -16.59 27.21 14.52
C ALA A 527 -16.31 26.56 13.15
N SER A 528 -17.14 26.85 12.14
CA SER A 528 -16.93 26.36 10.76
C SER A 528 -15.63 26.84 10.12
N SER A 529 -14.98 27.86 10.70
CA SER A 529 -13.69 28.40 10.30
C SER A 529 -12.54 27.98 11.24
N ALA A 530 -12.75 26.98 12.10
CA ALA A 530 -11.74 26.54 13.06
C ALA A 530 -10.51 26.00 12.34
N ASP A 531 -9.36 26.63 12.59
CA ASP A 531 -8.06 26.17 12.14
C ASP A 531 -7.28 25.57 13.32
N VAL A 532 -7.44 24.26 13.49
CA VAL A 532 -6.80 23.50 14.57
C VAL A 532 -5.30 23.29 14.38
N THR A 533 -4.78 23.58 13.18
CA THR A 533 -3.34 23.56 12.88
C THR A 533 -2.66 24.89 13.19
N SER A 534 -3.41 25.88 13.66
CA SER A 534 -2.87 27.17 14.10
C SER A 534 -2.17 27.07 15.45
N LYS A 535 -1.19 27.95 15.70
CA LYS A 535 -0.50 27.99 17.01
C LYS A 535 -1.44 28.29 18.18
N THR A 536 -2.52 29.04 17.95
CA THR A 536 -3.51 29.40 18.98
C THR A 536 -4.40 28.22 19.38
N ALA A 537 -4.59 27.25 18.48
CA ALA A 537 -5.39 26.05 18.75
C ALA A 537 -4.60 24.93 19.45
N THR A 538 -3.27 25.02 19.44
CA THR A 538 -2.37 23.97 19.94
C THR A 538 -2.60 23.72 21.42
N GLU A 539 -2.90 22.46 21.76
CA GLU A 539 -2.98 22.00 23.14
C GLU A 539 -2.56 20.51 23.23
N ARG A 540 -2.30 20.00 24.43
CA ARG A 540 -1.76 18.64 24.62
C ARG A 540 -2.76 17.58 24.19
N ALA A 541 -2.32 16.69 23.30
CA ALA A 541 -3.12 15.59 22.79
C ALA A 541 -2.20 14.50 22.24
N ALA A 542 -2.02 13.42 23.00
CA ALA A 542 -1.07 12.36 22.64
C ALA A 542 -1.63 11.42 21.57
N ALA A 543 -0.82 11.10 20.57
CA ALA A 543 -1.09 10.00 19.64
C ALA A 543 -1.02 8.67 20.40
N ILE A 544 -0.02 8.52 21.26
CA ILE A 544 0.11 7.35 22.14
C ILE A 544 0.69 7.74 23.49
N ALA A 545 0.21 7.07 24.54
CA ALA A 545 0.80 7.09 25.87
C ALA A 545 1.31 5.71 26.27
N VAL A 546 2.63 5.57 26.37
CA VAL A 546 3.33 4.31 26.66
C VAL A 546 3.66 4.24 28.15
N GLU A 547 2.83 3.57 28.95
CA GLU A 547 3.10 3.32 30.38
C GLU A 547 3.66 1.91 30.66
N GLY A 548 3.52 0.96 29.72
CA GLY A 548 4.08 -0.39 29.80
C GLY A 548 5.59 -0.44 29.56
N ASP A 549 6.28 -1.39 30.20
CA ASP A 549 7.74 -1.57 30.10
C ASP A 549 8.13 -2.40 28.87
N TYR A 550 9.37 -2.25 28.40
CA TYR A 550 9.94 -2.99 27.27
C TYR A 550 9.11 -2.91 25.97
N SER A 551 8.48 -1.76 25.72
CA SER A 551 7.67 -1.54 24.51
C SER A 551 8.56 -1.22 23.30
N GLU A 552 8.23 -1.78 22.14
CA GLU A 552 9.03 -1.65 20.91
C GLU A 552 8.20 -1.24 19.70
N PHE A 553 8.73 -0.35 18.86
CA PHE A 553 8.06 0.17 17.67
C PHE A 553 8.99 0.17 16.46
N PHE A 554 8.55 -0.40 15.33
CA PHE A 554 9.33 -0.47 14.09
C PHE A 554 8.53 0.10 12.92
N GLN A 555 9.13 1.00 12.14
CA GLN A 555 8.46 1.60 10.96
C GLN A 555 7.07 2.17 11.29
N CYS A 556 6.90 2.69 12.50
CA CYS A 556 5.64 3.29 12.95
C CYS A 556 5.68 4.80 12.74
N THR A 557 4.49 5.39 12.59
CA THR A 557 4.33 6.84 12.45
C THR A 557 3.55 7.40 13.64
N PHE A 558 3.99 8.51 14.22
CA PHE A 558 3.34 9.16 15.37
C PHE A 558 3.02 10.62 15.02
N LEU A 559 1.74 10.94 14.92
CA LEU A 559 1.26 12.23 14.41
C LEU A 559 0.50 13.02 15.48
N GLY A 560 1.01 14.20 15.82
CA GLY A 560 0.36 15.12 16.75
C GLY A 560 0.86 16.56 16.57
N SER A 561 0.84 17.33 17.65
CA SER A 561 1.41 18.69 17.67
C SER A 561 2.02 19.01 19.02
N GLN A 562 1.23 19.09 20.08
CA GLN A 562 1.79 19.17 21.43
C GLN A 562 1.60 17.85 22.16
N ASP A 563 2.67 17.38 22.80
CA ASP A 563 2.67 16.14 23.59
C ASP A 563 2.30 14.89 22.76
N THR A 564 2.86 14.73 21.54
CA THR A 564 2.51 13.63 20.62
C THR A 564 2.76 12.23 21.20
N LEU A 565 3.91 12.01 21.83
CA LEU A 565 4.36 10.70 22.32
C LEU A 565 4.75 10.79 23.80
N TYR A 566 3.96 10.15 24.66
CA TYR A 566 4.27 10.03 26.08
C TYR A 566 5.03 8.74 26.40
N THR A 567 6.19 8.83 27.06
CA THR A 567 7.03 7.68 27.47
C THR A 567 7.06 7.54 29.00
N GLY A 568 6.00 6.97 29.57
CA GLY A 568 5.83 6.74 31.01
C GLY A 568 6.41 5.43 31.54
N GLY A 569 6.57 4.42 30.69
CA GLY A 569 7.18 3.13 31.04
C GLY A 569 8.67 3.25 31.38
N ALA A 570 9.26 2.20 31.95
CA ALA A 570 10.66 2.25 32.37
C ALA A 570 11.62 2.19 31.17
N ASN A 571 11.39 1.29 30.21
CA ASN A 571 12.21 1.06 29.02
C ASN A 571 11.38 1.05 27.73
N GLY A 572 11.95 1.52 26.63
CA GLY A 572 11.32 1.43 25.31
C GLY A 572 12.27 1.65 24.14
N TYR A 573 11.88 1.16 22.96
CA TYR A 573 12.70 1.23 21.75
C TYR A 573 11.88 1.59 20.51
N PHE A 574 12.36 2.56 19.74
CA PHE A 574 11.76 3.04 18.50
C PHE A 574 12.79 2.94 17.40
N LYS A 575 12.45 2.27 16.30
CA LYS A 575 13.35 2.07 15.16
C LYS A 575 12.70 2.44 13.85
N ASN A 576 13.40 3.21 13.01
CA ASN A 576 12.92 3.61 11.69
C ASN A 576 11.53 4.26 11.74
N CYS A 577 11.20 4.96 12.82
CA CYS A 577 9.88 5.57 13.01
C CYS A 577 9.87 7.03 12.57
N LEU A 578 8.72 7.51 12.11
CA LEU A 578 8.45 8.94 11.94
C LEU A 578 7.72 9.47 13.16
N ILE A 579 8.28 10.48 13.84
CA ILE A 579 7.63 11.14 14.97
C ILE A 579 7.48 12.62 14.64
N GLN A 580 6.23 13.06 14.49
CA GLN A 580 5.91 14.43 14.09
C GLN A 580 5.17 15.19 15.20
N GLY A 581 5.64 16.41 15.46
CA GLY A 581 4.95 17.35 16.31
C GLY A 581 5.62 18.71 16.34
N ASN A 582 5.21 19.54 17.28
CA ASN A 582 5.65 20.91 17.42
C ASN A 582 6.19 21.22 18.82
N THR A 583 5.41 21.01 19.87
CA THR A 583 5.78 21.39 21.25
C THR A 583 5.90 20.15 22.12
N ASP A 584 7.06 19.92 22.73
CA ASP A 584 7.30 18.82 23.67
C ASP A 584 6.84 17.46 23.12
N TYR A 585 7.02 17.24 21.82
CA TYR A 585 6.27 16.18 21.15
C TYR A 585 6.76 14.76 21.51
N ILE A 586 7.94 14.64 22.13
CA ILE A 586 8.38 13.45 22.86
C ILE A 586 8.62 13.85 24.32
N PHE A 587 7.82 13.31 25.23
CA PHE A 587 7.84 13.74 26.63
C PHE A 587 7.57 12.59 27.60
N GLY A 588 8.05 12.73 28.84
CA GLY A 588 7.93 11.65 29.84
C GLY A 588 9.17 11.49 30.69
N ASN A 589 9.33 10.30 31.26
CA ASN A 589 10.34 10.01 32.27
C ASN A 589 11.07 8.68 32.13
N GLY A 590 10.73 7.90 31.11
CA GLY A 590 11.35 6.61 30.83
C GLY A 590 12.79 6.71 30.33
N ASN A 591 13.38 5.52 30.14
CA ASN A 591 14.65 5.29 29.46
C ASN A 591 14.41 4.72 28.05
N TYR A 592 14.50 5.56 27.02
CA TYR A 592 14.01 5.25 25.68
C TYR A 592 15.09 5.49 24.63
N VAL A 593 15.22 4.55 23.70
CA VAL A 593 16.13 4.68 22.54
C VAL A 593 15.30 4.88 21.28
N PHE A 594 15.61 5.94 20.54
CA PHE A 594 15.09 6.26 19.21
C PHE A 594 16.25 6.10 18.24
N GLN A 595 16.18 5.08 17.38
CA GLN A 595 17.22 4.74 16.44
C GLN A 595 16.73 4.91 15.01
N ASN A 596 17.51 5.60 14.17
CA ASN A 596 17.21 5.79 12.75
C ASN A 596 15.81 6.41 12.53
N CYS A 597 15.31 7.19 13.49
CA CYS A 597 13.98 7.79 13.41
C CYS A 597 14.04 9.15 12.71
N GLU A 598 12.96 9.52 12.04
CA GLU A 598 12.73 10.87 11.55
C GLU A 598 11.95 11.66 12.62
N LEU A 599 12.52 12.80 13.02
CA LEU A 599 12.00 13.71 14.04
C LEU A 599 11.53 14.99 13.34
N SER A 600 10.26 15.01 12.96
CA SER A 600 9.70 16.03 12.05
C SER A 600 8.99 17.15 12.81
N PHE A 601 9.38 18.41 12.54
CA PHE A 601 8.61 19.56 12.99
C PHE A 601 7.34 19.73 12.13
N GLY A 602 6.17 19.58 12.75
CA GLY A 602 4.88 19.60 12.06
C GLY A 602 4.48 20.94 11.45
N GLY A 603 4.94 22.06 12.03
CA GLY A 603 4.63 23.42 11.57
C GLY A 603 3.24 23.92 11.98
N TYR A 604 2.93 25.15 11.56
CA TYR A 604 1.63 25.79 11.78
C TYR A 604 1.13 26.46 10.48
N SER A 605 -0.19 26.60 10.35
CA SER A 605 -0.86 27.16 9.15
C SER A 605 -0.55 28.64 8.87
N ALA A 606 -0.41 29.48 9.90
CA ALA A 606 -0.41 30.94 9.73
C ALA A 606 0.84 31.65 10.27
N LYS A 607 1.41 31.21 11.39
CA LYS A 607 2.53 31.87 12.04
C LYS A 607 3.61 30.86 12.40
N ALA A 608 4.78 31.03 11.80
CA ALA A 608 5.98 30.28 12.14
C ALA A 608 6.27 30.44 13.64
N ALA A 609 6.24 29.35 14.41
CA ALA A 609 6.66 29.32 15.80
C ALA A 609 7.63 28.15 15.98
N GLY A 610 8.68 28.37 16.79
CA GLY A 610 9.65 27.33 17.09
C GLY A 610 9.03 26.19 17.90
N GLY A 611 9.61 25.00 17.74
CA GLY A 611 9.20 23.79 18.44
C GLY A 611 10.24 23.24 19.41
N TYR A 612 9.85 22.21 20.15
CA TYR A 612 10.73 21.44 21.05
C TYR A 612 10.51 19.96 20.78
N ILE A 613 11.59 19.25 20.40
CA ILE A 613 11.51 17.79 20.16
C ILE A 613 11.23 17.07 21.47
N THR A 614 12.02 17.38 22.52
CA THR A 614 11.94 16.64 23.79
C THR A 614 11.55 17.50 24.99
N ALA A 615 10.80 16.88 25.91
CA ALA A 615 10.54 17.37 27.27
C ALA A 615 10.65 16.23 28.30
N HIS A 616 11.88 15.87 28.65
CA HIS A 616 12.18 14.77 29.59
C HIS A 616 12.18 15.23 31.05
N LYS A 617 11.83 14.32 31.98
CA LYS A 617 12.01 14.48 33.43
C LYS A 617 12.46 13.17 34.09
N GLY A 618 13.13 13.25 35.24
CA GLY A 618 13.44 12.08 36.08
C GLY A 618 14.75 11.38 35.69
N THR A 619 14.94 10.15 36.17
CA THR A 619 16.24 9.47 36.21
C THR A 619 16.55 8.55 35.03
N GLY A 620 15.58 8.27 34.15
CA GLY A 620 15.83 7.59 32.87
C GLY A 620 16.57 8.50 31.88
N GLY A 621 16.75 8.07 30.63
CA GLY A 621 17.32 8.92 29.59
C GLY A 621 16.74 8.67 28.21
N TYR A 622 16.72 9.70 27.37
CA TYR A 622 16.46 9.53 25.95
C TYR A 622 17.76 9.50 25.16
N LEU A 623 17.91 8.50 24.28
CA LEU A 623 18.96 8.45 23.27
C LEU A 623 18.33 8.53 21.89
N PHE A 624 18.71 9.54 21.11
CA PHE A 624 18.41 9.65 19.68
C PHE A 624 19.68 9.32 18.91
N TYR A 625 19.69 8.18 18.22
CA TYR A 625 20.88 7.60 17.58
C TYR A 625 20.64 7.46 16.08
N ASP A 626 21.50 8.07 15.27
CA ASP A 626 21.37 8.10 13.80
C ASP A 626 20.02 8.66 13.28
N CYS A 627 19.40 9.56 14.04
CA CYS A 627 18.12 10.16 13.68
C CYS A 627 18.27 11.35 12.72
N ASP A 628 17.24 11.58 11.93
CA ASP A 628 17.11 12.73 11.05
C ASP A 628 16.12 13.74 11.66
N VAL A 629 16.42 15.04 11.54
CA VAL A 629 15.54 16.14 11.99
C VAL A 629 15.08 16.92 10.76
N THR A 630 13.77 16.91 10.52
CA THR A 630 13.14 17.40 9.29
C THR A 630 12.02 18.39 9.59
N ALA A 631 11.54 19.07 8.55
CA ALA A 631 10.41 19.99 8.61
C ALA A 631 9.30 19.54 7.65
N ASN A 632 8.05 19.67 8.10
CA ASN A 632 6.89 19.52 7.23
C ASN A 632 6.89 20.60 6.13
N ASP A 633 6.82 20.19 4.87
CA ASP A 633 6.82 21.07 3.70
C ASP A 633 5.48 21.79 3.46
N SER A 634 4.41 21.25 4.04
CA SER A 634 3.03 21.70 3.81
C SER A 634 2.57 22.77 4.80
N LEU A 635 3.34 23.00 5.88
CA LEU A 635 3.04 23.98 6.92
C LEU A 635 4.26 24.86 7.20
N THR A 636 4.03 26.00 7.87
CA THR A 636 5.12 26.92 8.17
C THR A 636 5.88 26.46 9.41
N VAL A 637 7.12 26.02 9.22
CA VAL A 637 8.06 25.65 10.29
C VAL A 637 9.00 26.83 10.59
N ASN A 638 9.34 27.02 11.87
CA ASN A 638 10.38 27.95 12.31
C ASN A 638 11.46 27.17 13.05
N THR A 639 12.61 27.78 13.25
CA THR A 639 13.72 27.23 14.04
C THR A 639 13.23 26.68 15.39
N GLY A 640 13.51 25.41 15.65
CA GLY A 640 13.16 24.69 16.88
C GLY A 640 14.37 24.41 17.78
N TYR A 641 14.19 23.50 18.73
CA TYR A 641 15.20 23.06 19.68
C TYR A 641 15.16 21.54 19.87
N PHE A 642 16.30 20.92 20.15
CA PHE A 642 16.39 19.50 20.53
C PHE A 642 15.53 19.18 21.76
N GLY A 643 15.31 20.17 22.64
CA GLY A 643 14.34 20.04 23.71
C GLY A 643 14.52 21.05 24.83
N ARG A 644 13.81 20.78 25.91
CA ARG A 644 13.84 21.56 27.16
C ARG A 644 13.60 20.68 28.39
N PRO A 645 14.17 21.03 29.57
CA PRO A 645 14.16 20.15 30.73
C PRO A 645 12.85 20.27 31.52
N TRP A 646 11.92 19.32 31.35
CA TRP A 646 10.69 19.30 32.15
C TRP A 646 10.97 19.05 33.63
N GLY A 647 11.97 18.22 33.93
CA GLY A 647 12.55 18.06 35.27
C GLY A 647 14.01 18.49 35.34
N ALA A 648 14.51 18.83 36.53
CA ALA A 648 15.90 19.22 36.73
C ALA A 648 16.91 18.12 36.36
N GLU A 649 16.52 16.86 36.46
CA GLU A 649 17.36 15.69 36.13
C GLU A 649 17.32 15.28 34.65
N ALA A 650 16.59 16.02 33.80
CA ALA A 650 16.36 15.66 32.41
C ALA A 650 17.63 15.20 31.69
N ASN A 651 17.59 14.03 31.05
CA ASN A 651 18.76 13.39 30.44
C ASN A 651 18.42 12.98 28.99
N VAL A 652 19.03 13.68 28.04
CA VAL A 652 18.73 13.51 26.62
C VAL A 652 20.04 13.60 25.83
N ALA A 653 20.27 12.62 24.95
CA ALA A 653 21.42 12.58 24.06
C ALA A 653 20.97 12.49 22.60
N PHE A 654 21.55 13.34 21.74
CA PHE A 654 21.46 13.26 20.29
C PHE A 654 22.83 12.86 19.73
N VAL A 655 22.90 11.75 19.01
CA VAL A 655 24.12 11.14 18.48
C VAL A 655 23.96 10.89 16.99
N ASN A 656 24.95 11.32 16.19
CA ASN A 656 24.97 11.18 14.72
C ASN A 656 23.73 11.78 14.03
N THR A 657 23.17 12.85 14.60
CA THR A 657 21.95 13.46 14.10
C THR A 657 22.17 14.18 12.77
N LYS A 658 21.29 13.98 11.79
CA LYS A 658 21.32 14.73 10.53
C LYS A 658 20.21 15.76 10.51
N LEU A 659 20.57 17.01 10.28
CA LEU A 659 19.63 18.10 10.09
C LEU A 659 19.35 18.27 8.60
N GLU A 660 18.09 18.48 8.25
CA GLU A 660 17.68 18.80 6.87
C GLU A 660 18.32 20.10 6.37
N TYR A 661 18.34 21.15 7.20
CA TYR A 661 19.01 22.42 6.94
C TYR A 661 19.57 23.05 8.23
N GLU A 662 20.57 23.92 8.08
CA GLU A 662 21.44 24.36 9.19
C GLU A 662 20.68 25.04 10.34
N ASP A 663 19.68 25.86 10.02
CA ASP A 663 18.92 26.67 10.98
C ASP A 663 17.61 26.01 11.46
N ILE A 664 17.42 24.70 11.21
CA ILE A 664 16.24 23.97 11.72
C ILE A 664 16.27 23.85 13.25
N ILE A 665 17.48 23.77 13.82
CA ILE A 665 17.73 23.83 15.27
C ILE A 665 18.42 25.14 15.61
N ALA A 666 17.91 25.84 16.62
CA ALA A 666 18.46 27.10 17.09
C ALA A 666 19.93 26.96 17.48
N SER A 667 20.70 28.05 17.35
CA SER A 667 22.12 28.07 17.72
C SER A 667 22.39 27.54 19.14
N ALA A 668 21.51 27.83 20.10
CA ALA A 668 21.59 27.31 21.47
C ALA A 668 21.38 25.80 21.61
N GLY A 669 20.69 25.15 20.66
CA GLY A 669 20.33 23.73 20.66
C GLY A 669 19.19 23.39 21.62
N TRP A 670 19.27 23.90 22.85
CA TRP A 670 18.37 23.58 23.96
C TRP A 670 17.72 24.84 24.53
N TYR A 671 16.53 24.69 25.11
CA TYR A 671 15.79 25.80 25.71
C TYR A 671 15.42 25.51 27.17
N LYS A 672 15.19 26.57 27.96
CA LYS A 672 14.74 26.43 29.34
C LYS A 672 13.25 26.10 29.42
N MET A 673 12.84 25.43 30.50
CA MET A 673 11.42 25.22 30.82
C MET A 673 11.17 25.66 32.26
N SER A 674 10.31 26.67 32.44
CA SER A 674 10.08 27.30 33.74
C SER A 674 11.41 27.68 34.42
N ASP A 675 11.69 27.15 35.61
CA ASP A 675 12.91 27.40 36.39
C ASP A 675 14.05 26.40 36.07
N ASN A 676 13.79 25.37 35.26
CA ASN A 676 14.81 24.40 34.87
C ASN A 676 15.61 24.95 33.68
N SER A 677 16.92 25.12 33.88
CA SER A 677 17.87 25.60 32.87
C SER A 677 18.56 24.43 32.17
N PRO A 678 18.79 24.47 30.85
CA PRO A 678 19.48 23.41 30.13
C PRO A 678 20.94 23.19 30.61
N GLU A 679 21.59 24.22 31.18
CA GLU A 679 22.93 24.14 31.77
C GLU A 679 23.01 23.21 32.99
N ASN A 680 21.87 22.98 33.66
CA ASN A 680 21.77 22.12 34.84
C ASN A 680 21.20 20.73 34.51
N ALA A 681 20.81 20.50 33.25
CA ALA A 681 20.29 19.23 32.77
C ALA A 681 21.43 18.36 32.19
N ASN A 682 21.15 17.09 31.95
CA ASN A 682 22.08 16.12 31.38
C ASN A 682 21.91 16.02 29.85
N PHE A 683 21.95 17.17 29.16
CA PHE A 683 21.79 17.22 27.70
C PHE A 683 23.10 17.05 26.94
N LYS A 684 23.08 16.23 25.89
CA LYS A 684 24.26 15.80 25.13
C LYS A 684 23.98 15.84 23.62
N GLU A 685 24.95 16.32 22.85
CA GLU A 685 24.96 16.36 21.39
C GLU A 685 26.34 15.86 20.92
N TYR A 686 26.35 14.89 20.00
CA TYR A 686 27.55 14.39 19.36
C TYR A 686 27.32 14.18 17.86
N ASN A 687 28.30 14.63 17.07
CA ASN A 687 28.37 14.40 15.62
C ASN A 687 27.11 14.82 14.82
N THR A 688 26.51 15.98 15.15
CA THR A 688 25.41 16.54 14.37
C THR A 688 25.92 17.10 13.04
N THR A 689 25.25 16.71 11.94
CA THR A 689 25.64 17.12 10.58
C THR A 689 24.47 17.71 9.80
N VAL A 690 24.77 18.50 8.78
CA VAL A 690 23.85 18.96 7.74
C VAL A 690 24.53 18.75 6.40
N ASN A 691 23.87 18.08 5.45
CA ASN A 691 24.47 17.75 4.14
C ASN A 691 25.87 17.09 4.26
N GLY A 692 26.04 16.19 5.23
CA GLY A 692 27.30 15.49 5.51
C GLY A 692 28.43 16.34 6.11
N LYS A 693 28.15 17.59 6.53
CA LYS A 693 29.12 18.48 7.18
C LYS A 693 28.72 18.74 8.63
N ALA A 694 29.71 18.81 9.52
CA ALA A 694 29.47 19.18 10.91
C ALA A 694 28.80 20.56 11.03
N VAL A 695 27.77 20.67 11.87
CA VAL A 695 27.08 21.94 12.14
C VAL A 695 27.92 22.85 13.03
N ASN A 696 27.70 24.17 12.98
CA ASN A 696 28.36 25.10 13.88
C ASN A 696 27.75 25.02 15.29
N THR A 697 28.49 24.42 16.22
CA THR A 697 28.06 24.23 17.62
C THR A 697 28.57 25.30 18.58
N SER A 698 29.25 26.35 18.11
CA SER A 698 29.86 27.38 18.98
C SER A 698 28.85 28.18 19.82
N GLY A 699 27.58 28.20 19.41
CA GLY A 699 26.50 28.87 20.13
C GLY A 699 25.67 27.95 21.04
N ARG A 700 26.00 26.65 21.13
CA ARG A 700 25.27 25.69 21.98
C ARG A 700 25.39 26.04 23.45
N VAL A 701 24.40 25.62 24.23
CA VAL A 701 24.46 25.68 25.70
C VAL A 701 25.76 25.01 26.18
N SER A 702 26.45 25.66 27.12
CA SER A 702 27.76 25.20 27.59
C SER A 702 27.66 23.80 28.20
N GLY A 703 28.55 22.89 27.80
CA GLY A 703 28.64 21.53 28.34
C GLY A 703 27.78 20.49 27.63
N THR A 704 26.98 20.87 26.63
CA THR A 704 26.12 19.90 25.92
C THR A 704 26.81 19.21 24.75
N VAL A 705 27.86 19.80 24.17
CA VAL A 705 28.56 19.24 23.00
C VAL A 705 29.69 18.32 23.46
N LEU A 706 29.67 17.07 23.03
CA LEU A 706 30.65 16.06 23.42
C LEU A 706 31.73 15.85 22.36
N ALA A 707 32.90 15.37 22.79
CA ALA A 707 34.03 15.03 21.92
C ALA A 707 34.03 13.55 21.47
N SER A 708 33.20 12.70 22.09
CA SER A 708 33.03 11.27 21.78
C SER A 708 31.62 10.82 22.16
N ASP A 709 31.18 9.72 21.56
CA ASP A 709 29.93 8.98 21.83
C ASP A 709 30.07 7.90 22.93
N ALA A 710 31.20 7.82 23.63
CA ALA A 710 31.44 6.82 24.66
C ALA A 710 30.30 6.78 25.72
N GLY A 711 29.66 5.61 25.86
CA GLY A 711 28.51 5.41 26.76
C GLY A 711 27.17 5.94 26.22
N LEU A 712 27.11 6.29 24.93
CA LEU A 712 25.92 6.78 24.23
C LEU A 712 25.55 5.88 23.03
N THR A 713 25.62 4.57 23.22
CA THR A 713 25.13 3.59 22.23
C THR A 713 23.76 3.05 22.64
N PRO A 714 22.96 2.52 21.70
CA PRO A 714 21.73 1.81 22.03
C PRO A 714 21.93 0.74 23.12
N THR A 715 23.02 -0.03 23.02
CA THR A 715 23.32 -1.11 23.98
C THR A 715 23.60 -0.62 25.40
N ASP A 716 24.21 0.56 25.56
CA ASP A 716 24.42 1.17 26.88
C ASP A 716 23.08 1.54 27.55
N TYR A 717 22.09 1.95 26.75
CA TYR A 717 20.78 2.34 27.23
C TYR A 717 19.85 1.16 27.47
N PHE A 718 20.04 0.02 26.80
CA PHE A 718 19.16 -1.13 27.03
C PHE A 718 19.39 -1.86 28.37
N ASP A 719 20.50 -1.60 29.06
CA ASP A 719 20.80 -2.18 30.39
C ASP A 719 20.59 -3.72 30.46
N GLY A 720 21.03 -4.42 29.42
CA GLY A 720 20.92 -5.89 29.31
C GLY A 720 19.62 -6.41 28.68
N TRP A 721 18.65 -5.55 28.38
CA TRP A 721 17.56 -5.87 27.46
C TRP A 721 18.08 -5.89 26.02
N ILE A 722 17.56 -6.79 25.18
CA ILE A 722 17.81 -6.80 23.74
C ILE A 722 16.44 -6.70 23.06
N PRO A 723 16.06 -5.52 22.57
CA PRO A 723 14.82 -5.35 21.83
C PRO A 723 14.78 -6.27 20.61
N TYR A 724 13.64 -6.90 20.34
CA TYR A 724 13.41 -7.71 19.14
C TYR A 724 13.66 -6.93 17.86
N TYR A 725 13.26 -5.65 17.80
CA TYR A 725 13.47 -4.84 16.59
C TYR A 725 14.90 -4.33 16.41
N TYR A 726 15.78 -4.48 17.41
CA TYR A 726 17.14 -3.94 17.36
C TYR A 726 17.95 -4.47 16.16
N ASN A 727 17.76 -5.72 15.76
CA ASN A 727 18.49 -6.36 14.65
C ASN A 727 17.65 -6.60 13.38
N LYS A 728 16.42 -6.08 13.34
CA LYS A 728 15.42 -6.46 12.32
C LYS A 728 15.78 -6.12 10.86
N ASP A 729 16.61 -5.11 10.62
CA ASP A 729 17.05 -4.66 9.30
C ASP A 729 18.54 -4.95 9.02
N GLY A 730 19.21 -5.70 9.91
CA GLY A 730 20.61 -6.11 9.74
C GLY A 730 21.65 -4.98 9.78
N THR A 731 21.28 -3.74 10.11
CA THR A 731 22.19 -2.58 10.03
C THR A 731 23.08 -2.37 11.25
N ASN A 732 22.81 -3.05 12.37
CA ASN A 732 23.48 -2.83 13.65
C ASN A 732 24.59 -3.86 13.89
N THR A 733 25.86 -3.44 13.77
CA THR A 733 27.04 -4.30 13.96
C THR A 733 27.62 -4.27 15.38
N ASP A 734 27.10 -3.41 16.26
CA ASP A 734 27.58 -3.24 17.63
C ASP A 734 26.78 -4.09 18.61
N THR A 735 27.16 -5.36 18.74
CA THR A 735 27.11 -6.09 20.02
C THR A 735 28.28 -7.08 20.14
N PRO A 736 28.80 -7.30 21.37
CA PRO A 736 29.64 -8.45 21.71
C PRO A 736 28.82 -9.73 21.65
N ASP A 737 29.28 -10.74 20.90
CA ASP A 737 28.84 -12.14 20.88
C ASP A 737 27.42 -12.44 21.43
N ASN A 738 26.38 -12.32 20.59
CA ASN A 738 25.23 -13.24 20.59
C ASN A 738 24.44 -13.17 19.25
N PRO A 739 23.57 -14.14 18.90
CA PRO A 739 23.58 -14.83 17.63
C PRO A 739 22.34 -14.42 16.81
N SER A 740 22.47 -13.43 15.92
CA SER A 740 21.36 -13.05 15.04
C SER A 740 21.80 -12.77 13.60
N SER A 741 22.52 -13.72 13.01
CA SER A 741 22.22 -14.08 11.62
C SER A 741 21.08 -15.09 11.69
N GLU A 742 19.96 -14.88 11.01
CA GLU A 742 18.85 -15.83 10.98
C GLU A 742 19.36 -17.27 10.76
N ILE A 743 19.28 -18.10 11.80
CA ILE A 743 19.49 -19.54 11.70
C ILE A 743 18.09 -20.12 11.55
N THR A 744 17.73 -20.53 10.34
CA THR A 744 16.42 -21.14 10.11
C THR A 744 16.37 -22.59 10.60
N ALA A 745 17.52 -23.27 10.73
CA ALA A 745 17.61 -24.57 11.38
C ALA A 745 19.03 -24.95 11.85
N VAL A 746 19.08 -25.77 12.90
CA VAL A 746 20.30 -26.34 13.46
C VAL A 746 20.28 -27.87 13.40
N LEU A 747 21.43 -28.47 13.11
CA LEU A 747 21.74 -29.88 13.31
C LEU A 747 22.81 -30.03 14.41
N ASP A 748 22.42 -30.43 15.61
CA ASP A 748 23.35 -30.70 16.72
C ASP A 748 23.45 -32.22 16.97
N ALA A 749 24.59 -32.81 16.63
CA ALA A 749 24.81 -34.26 16.81
C ALA A 749 24.74 -34.71 18.29
N GLY A 750 24.98 -33.79 19.23
CA GLY A 750 24.84 -34.00 20.67
C GLY A 750 23.41 -34.33 21.07
N LYS A 751 22.42 -33.68 20.43
CA LYS A 751 20.99 -33.76 20.73
C LYS A 751 20.25 -34.89 20.01
N ILE A 752 20.89 -35.57 19.07
CA ILE A 752 20.30 -36.69 18.34
C ILE A 752 20.54 -38.00 19.09
N THR A 753 19.52 -38.87 19.11
CA THR A 753 19.59 -40.22 19.69
C THR A 753 20.79 -41.00 19.14
N LYS A 754 21.60 -41.58 20.04
CA LYS A 754 22.81 -42.32 19.67
C LYS A 754 22.45 -43.70 19.12
N GLY A 755 23.22 -44.16 18.14
CA GLY A 755 23.00 -45.46 17.51
C GLY A 755 23.57 -45.56 16.11
N THR A 756 23.54 -46.77 15.56
CA THR A 756 23.88 -47.03 14.16
C THR A 756 22.60 -47.14 13.36
N TYR A 757 22.43 -46.25 12.39
CA TYR A 757 21.24 -46.15 11.54
C TYR A 757 21.52 -46.81 10.19
N SER A 758 20.58 -47.67 9.75
CA SER A 758 20.57 -48.34 8.45
C SER A 758 19.45 -47.84 7.53
N SER A 759 18.76 -46.77 7.94
CA SER A 759 17.71 -46.07 7.21
C SER A 759 17.76 -44.58 7.53
N ALA A 760 17.09 -43.75 6.73
CA ALA A 760 17.00 -42.32 6.98
C ALA A 760 16.41 -42.02 8.38
N LEU A 761 17.01 -41.05 9.06
CA LEU A 761 16.56 -40.49 10.32
C LEU A 761 16.19 -39.03 10.10
N HIS A 762 14.92 -38.71 10.33
CA HIS A 762 14.45 -37.33 10.33
C HIS A 762 14.93 -36.63 11.60
N VAL A 763 15.50 -35.43 11.46
CA VAL A 763 15.98 -34.64 12.60
C VAL A 763 15.07 -33.44 12.87
N ASN A 764 14.77 -32.66 11.83
CA ASN A 764 13.78 -31.58 11.83
C ASN A 764 13.34 -31.28 10.38
N SER A 765 12.49 -30.26 10.18
CA SER A 765 11.95 -29.87 8.86
C SER A 765 13.03 -29.66 7.79
N VAL A 766 14.21 -29.18 8.18
CA VAL A 766 15.33 -28.90 7.28
C VAL A 766 16.27 -30.10 7.13
N PHE A 767 16.70 -30.71 8.24
CA PHE A 767 17.76 -31.72 8.25
C PHE A 767 17.25 -33.15 8.41
N SER A 768 17.85 -34.06 7.64
CA SER A 768 17.70 -35.50 7.84
C SER A 768 19.04 -36.22 7.61
N VAL A 769 19.34 -37.24 8.41
CA VAL A 769 20.51 -38.10 8.21
C VAL A 769 20.10 -39.25 7.29
N ILE A 770 20.76 -39.38 6.15
CA ILE A 770 20.43 -40.42 5.16
C ILE A 770 21.40 -41.59 5.34
N ALA A 771 20.88 -42.75 5.72
CA ALA A 771 21.63 -43.99 5.82
C ALA A 771 21.00 -45.09 4.95
N GLY A 772 21.84 -45.97 4.42
CA GLY A 772 21.41 -47.14 3.63
C GLY A 772 21.62 -48.45 4.38
N THR A 773 20.95 -49.51 3.93
CA THR A 773 20.92 -50.83 4.60
C THR A 773 22.31 -51.42 4.86
N ASP A 774 23.26 -51.24 3.94
CA ASP A 774 24.68 -51.65 4.05
C ASP A 774 25.65 -50.46 4.14
N LYS A 775 25.13 -49.23 4.03
CA LYS A 775 25.85 -47.95 4.09
C LYS A 775 25.32 -47.13 5.27
N THR A 776 25.57 -47.67 6.46
CA THR A 776 25.08 -47.11 7.71
C THR A 776 25.74 -45.77 8.07
N VAL A 777 25.07 -45.01 8.93
CA VAL A 777 25.59 -43.82 9.61
C VAL A 777 25.54 -44.06 11.11
N THR A 778 26.63 -43.75 11.81
CA THR A 778 26.71 -43.92 13.27
C THR A 778 26.62 -42.55 13.95
N ILE A 779 25.76 -42.41 14.95
CA ILE A 779 25.68 -41.23 15.82
C ILE A 779 26.15 -41.65 17.21
N ALA A 780 27.20 -41.00 17.72
CA ALA A 780 27.86 -41.37 18.97
C ALA A 780 28.19 -40.14 19.81
N ASP A 781 28.54 -40.39 21.08
CA ASP A 781 29.15 -39.36 21.93
C ASP A 781 30.59 -39.07 21.45
N ALA A 782 31.02 -37.84 21.64
CA ALA A 782 32.35 -37.37 21.34
C ALA A 782 32.95 -36.65 22.56
N SER A 783 34.28 -36.61 22.66
CA SER A 783 34.92 -35.72 23.63
C SER A 783 34.46 -34.29 23.34
N VAL A 784 34.13 -33.53 24.38
CA VAL A 784 33.68 -32.14 24.23
C VAL A 784 34.71 -31.38 23.38
N LYS A 785 34.24 -30.83 22.26
CA LYS A 785 35.03 -29.99 21.37
C LYS A 785 34.43 -28.59 21.41
N THR A 786 35.28 -27.59 21.50
CA THR A 786 34.88 -26.19 21.38
C THR A 786 35.13 -25.78 19.94
N ALA A 787 34.08 -25.37 19.24
CA ALA A 787 34.15 -24.86 17.89
C ALA A 787 34.28 -23.33 17.94
N ASP A 788 35.44 -22.78 17.61
CA ASP A 788 35.73 -21.33 17.52
C ASP A 788 35.25 -20.48 18.71
N ASN A 789 35.33 -21.02 19.93
CA ASN A 789 34.79 -20.42 21.18
C ASN A 789 33.28 -20.13 21.16
N LYS A 790 32.55 -20.57 20.13
CA LYS A 790 31.13 -20.31 19.90
C LYS A 790 30.21 -21.42 20.41
N TYR A 791 30.60 -22.70 20.23
CA TYR A 791 29.79 -23.86 20.64
C TYR A 791 30.59 -24.94 21.36
N SER A 792 29.97 -25.56 22.38
CA SER A 792 30.47 -26.78 23.03
C SER A 792 29.67 -27.99 22.54
N VAL A 793 30.29 -28.85 21.74
CA VAL A 793 29.63 -30.02 21.13
C VAL A 793 30.18 -31.32 21.72
N ASN A 794 29.30 -32.26 22.02
CA ASN A 794 29.61 -33.54 22.68
C ASN A 794 29.09 -34.78 21.92
N GLY A 795 28.62 -34.63 20.67
CA GLY A 795 28.19 -35.73 19.81
C GLY A 795 28.77 -35.63 18.40
N VAL A 796 28.75 -36.74 17.66
CA VAL A 796 29.26 -36.82 16.28
C VAL A 796 28.40 -37.72 15.41
N ILE A 797 28.10 -37.27 14.19
CA ILE A 797 27.50 -38.05 13.09
C ILE A 797 28.64 -38.53 12.18
N GLN A 798 28.81 -39.83 12.06
CA GLN A 798 29.89 -40.47 11.32
C GLN A 798 29.34 -41.09 10.02
N LEU A 799 29.64 -40.47 8.88
CA LEU A 799 29.17 -40.94 7.57
C LEU A 799 29.95 -42.17 7.05
N GLY A 800 31.10 -42.50 7.63
CA GLY A 800 31.76 -43.81 7.47
C GLY A 800 32.29 -44.18 6.07
N GLY A 801 32.17 -43.33 5.06
CA GLY A 801 32.71 -43.52 3.71
C GLY A 801 32.09 -42.52 2.71
N SER A 802 32.25 -42.78 1.40
CA SER A 802 31.56 -41.97 0.39
C SER A 802 30.04 -42.12 0.49
N GLY A 803 29.32 -41.03 0.21
CA GLY A 803 27.87 -40.97 0.24
C GLY A 803 27.26 -40.43 -1.04
N SER A 804 25.93 -40.44 -1.11
CA SER A 804 25.11 -40.02 -2.24
C SER A 804 23.80 -39.39 -1.76
N THR A 805 22.87 -39.10 -2.66
CA THR A 805 21.50 -38.69 -2.32
C THR A 805 20.69 -39.78 -1.59
N SER A 806 21.18 -41.02 -1.57
CA SER A 806 20.47 -42.19 -1.02
C SER A 806 21.13 -42.83 0.22
N TYR A 807 22.34 -42.43 0.61
CA TYR A 807 23.03 -42.95 1.80
C TYR A 807 24.25 -42.10 2.19
N ARG A 808 24.65 -42.19 3.47
CA ARG A 808 25.84 -41.56 4.06
C ARG A 808 25.94 -40.07 3.75
N SER A 809 24.83 -39.36 3.89
CA SER A 809 24.74 -37.92 3.63
C SER A 809 23.82 -37.25 4.64
N ILE A 810 23.95 -35.92 4.73
CA ILE A 810 22.98 -35.06 5.42
C ILE A 810 22.10 -34.46 4.33
N LYS A 811 20.80 -34.74 4.35
CA LYS A 811 19.80 -34.07 3.51
C LYS A 811 19.46 -32.73 4.15
N ILE A 812 19.42 -31.69 3.32
CA ILE A 812 19.02 -30.32 3.66
C ILE A 812 17.84 -29.95 2.76
N THR A 813 16.73 -29.51 3.35
CA THR A 813 15.60 -28.90 2.64
C THR A 813 15.63 -27.40 2.91
N ALA A 814 15.95 -26.61 1.89
CA ALA A 814 16.10 -25.16 1.99
C ALA A 814 14.96 -24.45 1.25
N GLU A 815 14.39 -23.42 1.87
CA GLU A 815 13.27 -22.66 1.31
C GLU A 815 13.72 -21.45 0.48
N ASN A 816 15.00 -21.04 0.60
CA ASN A 816 15.63 -20.02 -0.24
C ASN A 816 17.13 -20.31 -0.44
N MET A 817 17.85 -19.45 -1.17
CA MET A 817 19.32 -19.44 -1.15
C MET A 817 19.85 -19.07 0.24
N GLY A 818 21.10 -19.44 0.53
CA GLY A 818 21.67 -19.20 1.85
C GLY A 818 23.06 -19.79 2.04
N GLU A 819 23.51 -19.83 3.28
CA GLU A 819 24.79 -20.41 3.67
C GLU A 819 24.59 -21.47 4.76
N LEU A 820 25.19 -22.63 4.54
CA LEU A 820 25.25 -23.73 5.49
C LEU A 820 26.64 -23.77 6.12
N ASN A 821 26.76 -23.36 7.38
CA ASN A 821 27.99 -23.48 8.15
C ASN A 821 28.05 -24.84 8.82
N VAL A 822 29.05 -25.65 8.49
CA VAL A 822 29.17 -27.04 8.96
C VAL A 822 30.48 -27.23 9.72
N TYR A 823 30.36 -27.63 10.99
CA TYR A 823 31.47 -28.00 11.84
C TYR A 823 31.77 -29.49 11.66
N MET A 824 32.82 -29.77 10.88
CA MET A 824 33.15 -31.13 10.46
C MET A 824 34.65 -31.40 10.43
N MET A 825 34.99 -32.68 10.45
CA MET A 825 36.35 -33.18 10.40
C MET A 825 36.44 -34.36 9.43
N SER A 826 37.58 -34.49 8.76
CA SER A 826 37.95 -35.76 8.14
C SER A 826 37.95 -36.86 9.20
N SER A 827 37.44 -38.04 8.85
CA SER A 827 37.53 -39.20 9.75
C SER A 827 38.97 -39.71 9.93
N ASN A 828 39.95 -39.15 9.21
CA ASN A 828 41.37 -39.46 9.33
C ASN A 828 42.17 -38.16 9.59
N SER A 829 42.90 -38.11 10.70
CA SER A 829 43.66 -36.93 11.12
C SER A 829 44.80 -36.52 10.18
N ALA A 830 45.30 -37.44 9.34
CA ALA A 830 46.43 -37.20 8.44
C ALA A 830 46.04 -36.90 7.00
N THR A 831 44.77 -37.10 6.61
CA THR A 831 44.34 -36.94 5.21
C THR A 831 43.11 -36.03 5.11
N PRO A 832 43.26 -34.83 4.53
CA PRO A 832 42.11 -33.96 4.25
C PRO A 832 41.12 -34.60 3.28
N ARG A 833 39.87 -34.14 3.30
CA ARG A 833 38.78 -34.67 2.45
C ARG A 833 38.12 -33.56 1.65
N THR A 834 37.61 -33.95 0.48
CA THR A 834 36.70 -33.15 -0.32
C THR A 834 35.26 -33.51 0.05
N VAL A 835 34.47 -32.49 0.36
CA VAL A 835 33.06 -32.60 0.70
C VAL A 835 32.26 -31.92 -0.40
N ASN A 836 31.23 -32.61 -0.91
CA ASN A 836 30.38 -32.11 -1.98
C ASN A 836 28.98 -31.83 -1.42
N LEU A 837 28.38 -30.75 -1.92
CA LEU A 837 26.95 -30.54 -1.87
C LEU A 837 26.35 -31.03 -3.19
N LEU A 838 25.45 -32.00 -3.11
CA LEU A 838 24.72 -32.52 -4.27
C LEU A 838 23.31 -31.91 -4.32
N ASP A 839 22.81 -31.61 -5.51
CA ASP A 839 21.38 -31.34 -5.73
C ASP A 839 20.54 -32.63 -5.62
N ALA A 840 19.21 -32.49 -5.74
CA ALA A 840 18.28 -33.63 -5.72
C ALA A 840 18.55 -34.69 -6.81
N ASN A 841 19.21 -34.31 -7.91
CA ASN A 841 19.56 -35.19 -9.01
C ASN A 841 20.94 -35.85 -8.83
N GLY A 842 21.69 -35.49 -7.78
CA GLY A 842 23.02 -35.99 -7.51
C GLY A 842 24.15 -35.23 -8.20
N ASN A 843 23.87 -34.07 -8.81
CA ASN A 843 24.90 -33.21 -9.41
C ASN A 843 25.60 -32.40 -8.33
N ILE A 844 26.91 -32.19 -8.46
CA ILE A 844 27.68 -31.35 -7.55
C ILE A 844 27.34 -29.88 -7.84
N VAL A 845 26.83 -29.18 -6.82
CA VAL A 845 26.52 -27.74 -6.90
C VAL A 845 27.45 -26.88 -6.05
N ASN A 846 28.15 -27.49 -5.09
CA ASN A 846 29.21 -26.84 -4.31
C ASN A 846 30.24 -27.88 -3.83
N THR A 847 31.49 -27.47 -3.66
CA THR A 847 32.60 -28.33 -3.21
C THR A 847 33.43 -27.59 -2.18
N VAL A 848 33.65 -28.22 -1.03
CA VAL A 848 34.62 -27.80 -0.01
C VAL A 848 35.82 -28.72 -0.07
N GLU A 849 36.98 -28.15 -0.39
CA GLU A 849 38.24 -28.86 -0.40
C GLU A 849 38.97 -28.78 0.95
N ASN A 850 39.91 -29.69 1.18
CA ASN A 850 40.84 -29.65 2.32
C ASN A 850 40.20 -29.69 3.72
N VAL A 851 39.09 -30.41 3.91
CA VAL A 851 38.53 -30.64 5.25
C VAL A 851 39.48 -31.50 6.07
N VAL A 852 40.17 -30.90 7.04
CA VAL A 852 41.21 -31.57 7.85
C VAL A 852 40.62 -32.43 8.98
N GLY A 853 41.41 -33.38 9.50
CA GLY A 853 41.02 -34.24 10.63
C GLY A 853 41.77 -33.95 11.93
N SER A 854 42.65 -32.95 11.95
CA SER A 854 43.48 -32.58 13.10
C SER A 854 42.75 -31.68 14.11
N ALA A 855 41.79 -30.88 13.64
CA ALA A 855 40.99 -29.97 14.46
C ALA A 855 39.55 -29.86 13.91
N LEU A 856 38.61 -29.50 14.78
CA LEU A 856 37.24 -29.19 14.39
C LEU A 856 37.21 -27.75 13.89
N ASN A 857 36.87 -27.56 12.62
CA ASN A 857 36.76 -26.24 11.99
C ASN A 857 35.35 -26.07 11.41
N SER A 858 34.92 -24.81 11.27
CA SER A 858 33.76 -24.46 10.46
C SER A 858 34.12 -24.43 8.98
N TYR A 859 33.21 -24.92 8.13
CA TYR A 859 33.28 -24.77 6.69
C TYR A 859 31.93 -24.28 6.18
N THR A 860 31.96 -23.21 5.39
CA THR A 860 30.76 -22.63 4.78
C THR A 860 30.48 -23.28 3.44
N VAL A 861 29.24 -23.75 3.26
CA VAL A 861 28.72 -24.33 2.01
C VAL A 861 27.56 -23.47 1.54
N LYS A 862 27.64 -22.89 0.34
CA LYS A 862 26.56 -22.07 -0.22
C LYS A 862 25.42 -22.92 -0.74
N ILE A 863 24.19 -22.56 -0.37
CA ILE A 863 22.93 -23.06 -0.90
C ILE A 863 22.49 -22.10 -2.02
N PRO A 864 22.46 -22.55 -3.29
CA PRO A 864 22.32 -21.63 -4.43
C PRO A 864 20.88 -21.12 -4.63
N SER A 865 19.87 -21.84 -4.16
CA SER A 865 18.45 -21.50 -4.29
C SER A 865 17.61 -22.35 -3.35
N ALA A 866 16.30 -22.08 -3.27
CA ALA A 866 15.33 -23.01 -2.69
C ALA A 866 15.48 -24.41 -3.33
N GLY A 867 15.45 -25.47 -2.53
CA GLY A 867 15.62 -26.84 -3.03
C GLY A 867 16.05 -27.87 -1.98
N THR A 868 16.20 -29.11 -2.43
CA THR A 868 16.73 -30.21 -1.63
C THR A 868 18.18 -30.51 -2.01
N TYR A 869 19.06 -30.57 -1.01
CA TYR A 869 20.49 -30.80 -1.17
C TYR A 869 21.01 -31.91 -0.26
N TYR A 870 22.18 -32.46 -0.58
CA TYR A 870 22.81 -33.54 0.16
C TYR A 870 24.30 -33.27 0.38
N LEU A 871 24.71 -33.08 1.62
CA LEU A 871 26.11 -32.94 2.00
C LEU A 871 26.74 -34.32 2.20
N THR A 872 27.81 -34.60 1.45
CA THR A 872 28.47 -35.91 1.46
C THR A 872 29.98 -35.78 1.21
N SER A 873 30.74 -36.80 1.59
CA SER A 873 32.14 -36.93 1.21
C SER A 873 32.29 -37.64 -0.14
N ALA A 874 33.20 -37.14 -0.97
CA ALA A 874 33.44 -37.68 -2.31
C ALA A 874 34.10 -39.07 -2.31
N SER A 875 34.87 -39.42 -1.27
CA SER A 875 35.75 -40.61 -1.33
C SER A 875 35.97 -41.37 -0.02
N SER A 876 35.69 -40.80 1.16
CA SER A 876 35.98 -41.44 2.45
C SER A 876 35.13 -40.91 3.62
N GLY A 877 35.38 -41.31 4.86
CA GLY A 877 34.55 -40.92 6.01
C GLY A 877 34.65 -39.44 6.40
N LEU A 878 33.51 -38.88 6.83
CA LEU A 878 33.35 -37.52 7.33
C LEU A 878 32.64 -37.57 8.69
N ASN A 879 33.10 -36.76 9.63
CA ASN A 879 32.54 -36.62 10.96
C ASN A 879 31.92 -35.22 11.09
N ILE A 880 30.61 -35.15 11.30
CA ILE A 880 29.85 -33.90 11.43
C ILE A 880 29.41 -33.75 12.89
N TYR A 881 29.70 -32.60 13.48
CA TYR A 881 29.40 -32.34 14.89
C TYR A 881 28.23 -31.36 15.03
N TYR A 882 28.19 -30.37 14.15
CA TYR A 882 27.18 -29.31 14.18
C TYR A 882 26.99 -28.71 12.78
N ALA A 883 25.78 -28.28 12.45
CA ALA A 883 25.53 -27.48 11.25
C ALA A 883 24.44 -26.44 11.47
N GLU A 884 24.60 -25.28 10.86
CA GLU A 884 23.69 -24.14 10.91
C GLU A 884 23.34 -23.71 9.49
N LEU A 885 22.05 -23.64 9.18
CA LEU A 885 21.57 -23.08 7.93
C LEU A 885 21.08 -21.66 8.17
N SER A 886 21.64 -20.70 7.44
CA SER A 886 21.15 -19.34 7.34
C SER A 886 20.60 -19.11 5.94
N LEU A 887 19.32 -18.75 5.84
CA LEU A 887 18.66 -18.45 4.57
C LEU A 887 18.65 -16.94 4.36
N SER A 888 18.80 -16.52 3.11
CA SER A 888 18.66 -15.11 2.73
C SER A 888 17.18 -14.72 2.71
N THR A 889 16.84 -13.59 3.31
CA THR A 889 15.52 -12.95 3.17
C THR A 889 15.40 -12.14 1.88
N ASP A 890 16.53 -11.82 1.25
CA ASP A 890 16.55 -11.24 -0.09
C ASP A 890 16.03 -12.29 -1.09
N ALA A 891 14.92 -12.00 -1.77
CA ALA A 891 14.74 -12.52 -3.12
C ALA A 891 16.01 -12.14 -3.91
N PRO A 892 16.55 -13.00 -4.80
CA PRO A 892 17.80 -12.70 -5.46
C PRO A 892 17.66 -11.43 -6.32
N VAL A 893 18.05 -10.28 -5.78
CA VAL A 893 18.50 -9.15 -6.59
C VAL A 893 19.90 -9.49 -7.03
N ILE A 894 19.99 -10.45 -7.95
CA ILE A 894 21.09 -10.44 -8.90
C ILE A 894 20.73 -9.33 -9.88
N ASN A 895 21.11 -8.09 -9.55
CA ASN A 895 21.27 -7.02 -10.54
C ASN A 895 22.47 -7.34 -11.43
N VAL A 896 22.35 -8.43 -12.20
CA VAL A 896 22.92 -8.44 -13.54
C VAL A 896 21.76 -8.02 -14.44
N PHE A 897 21.70 -6.72 -14.74
CA PHE A 897 21.03 -6.19 -15.91
C PHE A 897 22.08 -5.49 -16.78
N THR A 898 22.51 -6.16 -17.84
CA THR A 898 22.11 -5.86 -19.23
C THR A 898 22.43 -4.45 -19.70
N GLY A 899 23.45 -3.79 -19.17
CA GLY A 899 24.30 -2.91 -19.97
C GLY A 899 23.69 -1.63 -20.62
N ASP A 900 22.40 -1.38 -20.37
CA ASP A 900 21.72 -0.11 -20.56
C ASP A 900 21.92 0.68 -19.26
N ILE A 901 22.97 1.49 -19.25
CA ILE A 901 23.47 2.19 -18.07
C ILE A 901 22.68 3.48 -17.82
N ASN A 902 22.01 3.98 -18.85
CA ASN A 902 21.26 5.21 -18.78
C ASN A 902 19.75 5.00 -18.54
N GLY A 903 19.28 3.74 -18.58
CA GLY A 903 17.92 3.35 -18.24
C GLY A 903 16.89 3.70 -19.32
N ASP A 904 17.31 3.84 -20.59
CA ASP A 904 16.42 4.17 -21.72
C ASP A 904 15.80 2.94 -22.41
N GLY A 905 16.07 1.75 -21.88
CA GLY A 905 15.64 0.46 -22.42
C GLY A 905 16.44 0.00 -23.64
N LYS A 906 17.56 0.64 -24.01
CA LYS A 906 18.31 0.37 -25.25
C LYS A 906 19.81 0.24 -25.01
N PHE A 907 20.36 -0.94 -25.30
CA PHE A 907 21.81 -1.18 -25.31
C PHE A 907 22.50 -0.54 -26.52
N ASN A 908 23.10 0.67 -26.36
CA ASN A 908 23.55 1.47 -27.50
C ASN A 908 24.83 2.32 -27.26
N VAL A 909 25.17 3.18 -28.23
CA VAL A 909 26.40 3.98 -28.21
C VAL A 909 26.48 4.97 -27.03
N PHE A 910 25.35 5.39 -26.46
CA PHE A 910 25.32 6.27 -25.30
C PHE A 910 25.79 5.54 -24.03
N ASP A 911 25.43 4.27 -23.87
CA ASP A 911 25.95 3.43 -22.77
C ASP A 911 27.45 3.19 -22.91
N TYR A 912 27.93 2.91 -24.12
CA TYR A 912 29.37 2.80 -24.40
C TYR A 912 30.15 4.06 -23.98
N ILE A 913 29.59 5.25 -24.22
CA ILE A 913 30.20 6.52 -23.82
C ILE A 913 30.23 6.65 -22.30
N LEU A 914 29.21 6.18 -21.59
CA LEU A 914 29.15 6.20 -20.12
C LEU A 914 30.17 5.24 -19.50
N ILE A 915 30.27 4.00 -19.99
CA ILE A 915 31.30 3.02 -19.55
C ILE A 915 32.70 3.60 -19.76
N LYS A 916 32.96 4.13 -20.97
CA LYS A 916 34.27 4.69 -21.33
C LYS A 916 34.64 5.94 -20.53
N ARG A 917 33.66 6.74 -20.11
CA ARG A 917 33.88 7.90 -19.22
C ARG A 917 34.16 7.47 -17.77
N GLY A 918 33.58 6.36 -17.31
CA GLY A 918 33.83 5.78 -16.00
C GLY A 918 35.23 5.18 -15.85
N VAL A 919 35.69 4.45 -16.89
CA VAL A 919 37.01 3.83 -16.97
C VAL A 919 38.10 4.87 -17.25
N GLY A 920 38.47 5.62 -16.21
CA GLY A 920 39.54 6.63 -16.27
C GLY A 920 39.46 7.74 -15.22
N GLN A 921 38.35 7.86 -14.48
CA GLN A 921 38.17 8.92 -13.47
C GLN A 921 38.30 8.46 -12.01
N ASN A 922 38.60 7.18 -11.72
CA ASN A 922 38.61 6.62 -10.35
C ASN A 922 37.33 6.93 -9.53
N LYS A 923 36.18 7.14 -10.20
CA LYS A 923 34.90 7.50 -9.55
C LYS A 923 34.02 6.30 -9.18
N TRP A 924 34.53 5.08 -9.32
CA TRP A 924 33.78 3.84 -9.09
C TRP A 924 34.32 3.05 -7.90
N ASN A 925 35.17 3.68 -7.08
CA ASN A 925 35.81 3.07 -5.89
C ASN A 925 35.49 3.83 -4.59
N SER A 926 34.32 4.47 -4.52
CA SER A 926 33.83 5.12 -3.29
C SER A 926 32.47 4.56 -2.88
N GLY A 927 32.50 3.43 -2.18
CA GLY A 927 31.55 3.09 -1.12
C GLY A 927 30.06 2.96 -1.44
N ASN A 928 29.65 2.88 -2.70
CA ASN A 928 28.26 2.63 -3.08
C ASN A 928 28.19 1.39 -4.02
N PRO A 929 27.54 0.27 -3.64
CA PRO A 929 27.50 -0.96 -4.44
C PRO A 929 26.72 -0.85 -5.77
N ASP A 930 25.91 0.19 -5.93
CA ASP A 930 24.83 0.22 -6.92
C ASP A 930 25.24 0.54 -8.37
N TYR A 931 26.52 0.72 -8.64
CA TYR A 931 27.00 1.05 -9.98
C TYR A 931 28.32 0.31 -10.26
N TYR A 932 28.26 -0.89 -10.86
CA TYR A 932 29.39 -1.56 -11.50
C TYR A 932 28.97 -2.04 -12.90
N ALA A 933 29.73 -1.67 -13.94
CA ALA A 933 29.47 -2.06 -15.32
C ALA A 933 30.42 -3.19 -15.73
N ASP A 934 30.15 -4.41 -15.26
CA ASP A 934 30.92 -5.60 -15.59
C ASP A 934 30.19 -6.43 -16.66
N VAL A 935 30.69 -6.39 -17.89
CA VAL A 935 30.12 -7.13 -19.04
C VAL A 935 30.90 -8.43 -19.31
N THR A 936 32.04 -8.62 -18.66
CA THR A 936 32.89 -9.81 -18.76
C THR A 936 32.54 -10.88 -17.71
N GLY A 937 31.91 -10.48 -16.60
CA GLY A 937 31.48 -11.34 -15.49
C GLY A 937 32.61 -11.69 -14.52
N ASP A 938 33.65 -10.86 -14.42
CA ASP A 938 34.81 -11.06 -13.55
C ASP A 938 34.77 -10.24 -12.24
N TYR A 939 33.64 -9.57 -11.99
CA TYR A 939 33.35 -8.73 -10.84
C TYR A 939 34.22 -7.47 -10.76
N THR A 940 34.80 -7.02 -11.88
CA THR A 940 35.53 -5.75 -11.99
C THR A 940 35.03 -4.92 -13.19
N THR A 941 35.17 -3.59 -13.13
CA THR A 941 34.88 -2.70 -14.27
C THR A 941 36.19 -2.12 -14.79
N ASP A 942 36.69 -2.66 -15.91
CA ASP A 942 38.01 -2.34 -16.44
C ASP A 942 38.02 -2.05 -17.96
N LYS A 943 39.21 -2.06 -18.56
CA LYS A 943 39.37 -1.78 -20.00
C LYS A 943 38.89 -2.92 -20.88
N ASN A 944 38.80 -4.14 -20.37
CA ASN A 944 38.32 -5.32 -21.07
C ASN A 944 36.81 -5.25 -21.28
N ASP A 945 36.05 -4.70 -20.31
CA ASP A 945 34.62 -4.41 -20.45
C ASP A 945 34.34 -3.43 -21.60
N VAL A 946 35.12 -2.33 -21.66
CA VAL A 946 35.02 -1.33 -22.73
C VAL A 946 35.34 -1.94 -24.09
N GLN A 947 36.31 -2.83 -24.15
CA GLN A 947 36.74 -3.47 -25.40
C GLN A 947 35.70 -4.49 -25.89
N MET A 948 35.15 -5.31 -25.00
CA MET A 948 34.09 -6.28 -25.31
C MET A 948 32.81 -5.58 -25.80
N TYR A 949 32.46 -4.45 -25.18
CA TYR A 949 31.35 -3.61 -25.62
C TYR A 949 31.59 -2.97 -27.00
N ALA A 950 32.81 -2.46 -27.24
CA ALA A 950 33.19 -1.90 -28.52
C ALA A 950 33.11 -2.93 -29.65
N ASP A 951 33.51 -4.17 -29.37
CA ASP A 951 33.45 -5.28 -30.31
C ASP A 951 32.01 -5.70 -30.63
N PHE A 952 31.10 -5.66 -29.64
CA PHE A 952 29.66 -5.85 -29.86
C PHE A 952 29.07 -4.75 -30.76
N LEU A 953 29.33 -3.47 -30.48
CA LEU A 953 28.83 -2.35 -31.31
C LEU A 953 29.37 -2.38 -32.74
N MET A 954 30.55 -2.99 -32.96
CA MET A 954 31.12 -3.21 -34.29
C MET A 954 30.57 -4.46 -35.00
N GLY A 955 29.57 -5.14 -34.41
CA GLY A 955 28.92 -6.32 -34.97
C GLY A 955 29.76 -7.59 -34.93
N LYS A 956 30.76 -7.67 -34.04
CA LYS A 956 31.54 -8.90 -33.84
C LYS A 956 30.78 -9.86 -32.92
N ASP A 957 31.00 -11.16 -33.09
CA ASP A 957 30.47 -12.18 -32.19
C ASP A 957 31.17 -12.09 -30.82
N VAL A 958 30.43 -11.68 -29.79
CA VAL A 958 30.88 -11.60 -28.39
C VAL A 958 29.88 -12.33 -27.49
N LYS A 959 30.39 -13.10 -26.53
CA LYS A 959 29.57 -13.87 -25.58
C LYS A 959 29.54 -13.20 -24.22
N PHE A 960 28.47 -12.48 -23.92
CA PHE A 960 28.22 -11.93 -22.58
C PHE A 960 27.99 -13.06 -21.56
N ALA A 961 28.32 -12.82 -20.30
CA ALA A 961 27.98 -13.71 -19.20
C ALA A 961 26.44 -13.93 -19.18
N GLN A 962 25.99 -15.16 -19.40
CA GLN A 962 24.56 -15.49 -19.44
C GLN A 962 24.02 -15.71 -18.02
N LYS A 963 22.90 -15.08 -17.67
CA LYS A 963 22.01 -15.58 -16.61
C LYS A 963 21.39 -16.94 -17.03
N PRO A 964 21.24 -17.93 -16.12
CA PRO A 964 20.31 -19.02 -16.35
C PRO A 964 18.87 -18.47 -16.34
N LYS A 965 18.04 -18.92 -17.29
CA LYS A 965 16.62 -18.58 -17.35
C LYS A 965 15.88 -19.15 -16.13
N LYS A 966 15.34 -18.28 -15.29
CA LYS A 966 13.91 -18.23 -14.95
C LYS A 966 13.58 -16.91 -14.26
#